data_AF-A0ABD3EQF4-F1
#
_entry.id   AF-A0ABD3EQF4-F1
#
_cell.length_a   1.000
_cell.length_b   1.000
_cell.length_c   1.000
_cell.angle_alpha   90.00
_cell.angle_beta   90.00
_cell.angle_gamma   90.00
#
_symmetry.space_group_name_H-M   'P 1'
#
loop_
_entity.id
_entity.type
_entity.pdbx_description
1 polymer ?
#
loop_
_entity_poly.entity_id
_entity_poly.type
_entity_poly.pdbx_seq_one_letter_code
_entity_poly.pdbx_strand_id
1 'polypeptide(L)'
;MELQKPRSQSEDPSDSDDHVYLKSTWVVTSLRHPVLRVLCCLAHLPLSFYLGVTSPLLTSLQAPPRFPVYGDLVKTATAGFTWQKLLFQLALSLSLLLFLRIVAYPQLAQHLWNWKTSYRHATQTFSKLSRASASDISHGVRHTGTARRGDVIALHTFVAGSVRDTPAVRLKVLNVGCCKGSWAFVAATFPFLWAAVMCAVRKIAHGSALEEWFFPEDMNETWTDLTQNKLQQALSTTLLSLSCLRMLVTLDWILQDREYIRVLFGNWLGPARRVYSDFLSVRILWCWLSTLGVAIGGVYFGAISMVQNEWIRWKLEKEDGVDDLESWLVNASWNTLLSSLIIALDLLWVVQDWDFPSFASPSGLRMFGLHVDHIIFRFPFQFQLTFSSKWIGGFLVMALLLPLEICQFLQIANYSPGMYAQYVHVTSSRVFPLNASNSDPSTFDNLDATSRLLLQAGSLSRHFPWSEWDRAPAFIVLLLAIAGLLWLSTKERCKMCFAVFLGLSGAAEGRIKALSRMNRFVPATAKRDLRALQRLRILHKLRARSDSFCIGLAVFSVLTVWLQFRAIWHSSAKYHRDLPLQAPGEAYAALLLLITLVLLHQVHYRYCVKLEIMVLRNQLPPDSRYSLWRSPRLLLLPFLVELLLCGLFLPPLIHGHVYLDEERYSLPKATLEVLPACPKPLTMTISNQACDLQYSYPLEIVNMVVLLRLYWFARVIRNQLSKQLIADKTTARPAIFSMKEVSADSLWWSFRISFALRPSKVLFTLFATLWVSTAAAVSIFERPFPSRLDGEDHALWLTLVTMTGVGYGDAYSITIGGRIAIVLGAVVGGLAFMSLMTSEFLDSLKGTKREHAVLSAMDRLKWERFLRVCGAQLIQAVWLYHRAEANGTKQQGKEKLDRRLLKAVQQFKLCRKRKPMQSTNASYVLQKSGLSTFYSREVETWMVSRQAEIAAQLDSLEQQMCGLETSLQALL
;
A
#
# COMPACT_ATOMS: atom_id res chain seq x y z
N MET A 1 68.74 -31.40 10.19
CA MET A 1 68.90 -31.12 11.64
C MET A 1 68.37 -29.70 11.85
N GLU A 2 67.29 -29.45 12.60
CA GLU A 2 67.06 -29.74 14.03
C GLU A 2 68.05 -28.98 14.93
N LEU A 3 67.66 -28.27 16.01
CA LEU A 3 66.33 -28.00 16.61
C LEU A 3 66.09 -26.45 16.65
N GLN A 4 65.19 -25.77 17.40
CA GLN A 4 64.17 -26.12 18.41
C GLN A 4 63.05 -25.05 18.49
N LYS A 5 62.32 -25.01 19.62
CA LYS A 5 61.26 -24.09 20.10
C LYS A 5 61.18 -24.29 21.65
N PRO A 6 60.36 -23.57 22.46
CA PRO A 6 59.92 -22.16 22.46
C PRO A 6 59.90 -21.54 23.91
N ARG A 7 59.11 -20.46 24.14
CA ARG A 7 58.70 -19.79 25.43
C ARG A 7 59.73 -18.84 26.08
N SER A 8 59.34 -17.77 26.80
CA SER A 8 58.03 -17.10 27.00
C SER A 8 58.17 -15.76 27.77
N GLN A 9 57.27 -14.80 27.53
CA GLN A 9 56.59 -13.84 28.46
C GLN A 9 56.36 -12.50 27.72
N SER A 10 55.12 -12.11 27.37
CA SER A 10 54.08 -11.43 28.17
C SER A 10 54.33 -9.94 28.42
N GLU A 11 53.65 -9.09 27.65
CA GLU A 11 53.27 -7.71 28.01
C GLU A 11 51.98 -7.35 27.24
N ASP A 12 51.07 -6.61 27.88
CA ASP A 12 49.71 -6.34 27.39
C ASP A 12 49.66 -5.15 26.41
N PRO A 13 48.80 -5.17 25.38
CA PRO A 13 48.48 -4.00 24.59
C PRO A 13 47.28 -3.23 25.18
N SER A 14 47.52 -2.00 25.58
CA SER A 14 46.49 -1.03 25.99
C SER A 14 45.65 -0.51 24.81
N ASP A 15 44.42 -0.11 25.15
CA ASP A 15 43.42 0.62 24.35
C ASP A 15 43.81 1.12 22.95
N SER A 16 43.29 0.44 21.92
CA SER A 16 43.03 1.04 20.60
C SER A 16 41.68 0.54 20.06
N ASP A 17 40.63 0.82 20.83
CA ASP A 17 39.26 0.43 20.47
C ASP A 17 38.71 1.38 19.38
N ASP A 18 39.16 1.12 18.14
CA ASP A 18 38.74 1.82 16.91
C ASP A 18 37.29 1.42 16.55
N HIS A 19 36.36 1.84 17.42
CA HIS A 19 34.93 1.65 17.28
C HIS A 19 34.43 2.41 16.05
N VAL A 20 34.42 1.73 14.90
CA VAL A 20 33.78 2.20 13.67
C VAL A 20 32.27 2.32 13.89
N TYR A 21 31.85 3.47 14.41
CA TYR A 21 30.45 3.85 14.51
C TYR A 21 29.85 3.87 13.10
N LEU A 22 29.09 2.81 12.79
CA LEU A 22 28.21 2.78 11.63
C LEU A 22 27.16 3.87 11.78
N LYS A 23 27.50 5.08 11.29
CA LYS A 23 26.60 6.21 11.08
C LYS A 23 25.59 5.81 10.00
N SER A 24 24.65 4.95 10.39
CA SER A 24 23.67 4.31 9.52
C SER A 24 22.58 5.33 9.17
N THR A 25 22.91 6.22 8.22
CA THR A 25 22.06 7.36 7.82
C THR A 25 20.68 6.98 7.29
N TRP A 26 20.37 5.68 7.14
CA TRP A 26 19.10 5.17 6.60
C TRP A 26 18.58 3.91 7.32
N VAL A 27 18.31 4.00 8.63
CA VAL A 27 17.36 3.10 9.33
C VAL A 27 16.10 3.84 9.83
N VAL A 28 16.00 5.15 9.56
CA VAL A 28 14.82 6.00 9.87
C VAL A 28 13.54 5.54 9.13
N THR A 29 13.68 4.82 8.01
CA THR A 29 12.53 4.33 7.20
C THR A 29 11.93 3.01 7.70
N SER A 30 12.31 2.52 8.88
CA SER A 30 11.63 1.40 9.53
C SER A 30 10.49 1.94 10.39
N LEU A 31 9.24 1.56 10.09
CA LEU A 31 8.06 1.89 10.92
C LEU A 31 8.22 1.47 12.39
N ARG A 32 9.12 0.52 12.69
CA ARG A 32 9.43 0.02 14.04
C ARG A 32 10.42 0.91 14.82
N HIS A 33 10.49 2.21 14.51
CA HIS A 33 11.44 3.14 15.14
C HIS A 33 10.95 3.55 16.54
N PRO A 34 11.76 3.46 17.62
CA PRO A 34 11.28 3.65 18.99
C PRO A 34 10.72 5.05 19.25
N VAL A 35 11.35 6.10 18.70
CA VAL A 35 10.83 7.47 18.79
C VAL A 35 9.45 7.62 18.14
N LEU A 36 9.16 6.88 17.04
CA LEU A 36 7.87 6.94 16.38
C LEU A 36 6.75 6.35 17.25
N ARG A 37 7.06 5.35 18.08
CA ARG A 37 6.12 4.74 19.05
C ARG A 37 5.71 5.74 20.12
N VAL A 38 6.71 6.43 20.69
CA VAL A 38 6.49 7.47 21.69
C VAL A 38 5.68 8.60 21.09
N LEU A 39 6.00 9.03 19.86
CA LEU A 39 5.22 10.04 19.13
C LEU A 39 3.78 9.59 18.85
N CYS A 40 3.53 8.32 18.50
CA CYS A 40 2.16 7.80 18.36
C CYS A 40 1.38 7.88 19.69
N CYS A 41 1.97 7.46 20.81
CA CYS A 41 1.31 7.54 22.12
C CYS A 41 1.11 9.00 22.58
N LEU A 42 2.09 9.87 22.35
CA LEU A 42 2.01 11.31 22.66
C LEU A 42 1.01 12.06 21.78
N ALA A 43 0.78 11.61 20.53
CA ALA A 43 -0.23 12.19 19.66
C ALA A 43 -1.64 11.73 20.01
N HIS A 44 -1.80 10.48 20.47
CA HIS A 44 -3.11 9.89 20.78
C HIS A 44 -3.73 10.41 22.10
N LEU A 45 -2.92 10.69 23.13
CA LEU A 45 -3.40 11.25 24.40
C LEU A 45 -4.15 12.61 24.27
N PRO A 46 -3.60 13.65 23.63
CA PRO A 46 -4.33 14.90 23.42
C PRO A 46 -5.52 14.73 22.48
N LEU A 47 -5.45 13.78 21.53
CA LEU A 47 -6.54 13.48 20.59
C LEU A 47 -7.76 12.87 21.31
N SER A 48 -7.51 11.92 22.21
CA SER A 48 -8.54 11.29 23.05
C SER A 48 -9.08 12.23 24.13
N PHE A 49 -8.23 13.11 24.70
CA PHE A 49 -8.68 14.20 25.57
C PHE A 49 -9.64 15.15 24.84
N TYR A 50 -9.21 15.70 23.68
CA TYR A 50 -10.01 16.63 22.88
C TYR A 50 -11.36 16.02 22.48
N LEU A 51 -11.35 14.80 21.92
CA LEU A 51 -12.58 14.11 21.50
C LEU A 51 -13.51 13.75 22.66
N GLY A 52 -12.96 13.54 23.86
CA GLY A 52 -13.74 13.39 25.09
C GLY A 52 -14.53 14.65 25.44
N VAL A 53 -13.98 15.84 25.15
CA VAL A 53 -14.54 17.13 25.52
C VAL A 53 -15.40 17.78 24.43
N THR A 54 -15.07 17.59 23.14
CA THR A 54 -15.86 18.14 22.03
C THR A 54 -17.10 17.30 21.66
N SER A 55 -17.36 16.19 22.34
CA SER A 55 -18.48 15.29 22.04
C SER A 55 -19.84 15.98 22.26
N PRO A 56 -20.73 16.04 21.24
CA PRO A 56 -22.06 16.66 21.39
C PRO A 56 -22.98 15.88 22.33
N LEU A 57 -22.61 14.66 22.69
CA LEU A 57 -23.38 13.78 23.58
C LEU A 57 -23.35 14.24 25.05
N LEU A 58 -22.44 15.15 25.43
CA LEU A 58 -22.37 15.71 26.78
C LEU A 58 -23.59 16.58 27.14
N THR A 59 -24.27 17.18 26.16
CA THR A 59 -25.51 17.94 26.42
C THR A 59 -26.78 17.07 26.47
N SER A 60 -26.66 15.76 26.25
CA SER A 60 -27.80 14.83 26.24
C SER A 60 -28.17 14.37 27.66
N LEU A 61 -29.01 15.16 28.36
CA LEU A 61 -29.45 14.84 29.73
C LEU A 61 -30.58 13.81 29.80
N GLN A 62 -31.61 13.91 28.96
CA GLN A 62 -32.83 13.09 29.09
C GLN A 62 -32.87 11.86 28.18
N ALA A 63 -31.96 11.73 27.21
CA ALA A 63 -31.98 10.57 26.31
C ALA A 63 -31.45 9.30 27.02
N PRO A 64 -32.12 8.14 26.84
CA PRO A 64 -31.60 6.87 27.35
C PRO A 64 -30.32 6.47 26.61
N PRO A 65 -29.43 5.70 27.25
CA PRO A 65 -28.14 5.34 26.67
C PRO A 65 -28.26 4.46 25.41
N ARG A 66 -27.79 4.97 24.26
CA ARG A 66 -27.93 4.34 22.93
C ARG A 66 -26.57 4.00 22.31
N PHE A 67 -26.29 2.70 22.14
CA PHE A 67 -25.13 2.17 21.43
C PHE A 67 -25.54 1.28 20.24
N PRO A 68 -24.90 1.41 19.06
CA PRO A 68 -25.35 0.75 17.84
C PRO A 68 -24.95 -0.74 17.69
N VAL A 69 -23.97 -1.25 18.46
CA VAL A 69 -23.48 -2.64 18.32
C VAL A 69 -23.12 -3.31 19.66
N TYR A 70 -22.39 -2.61 20.53
CA TYR A 70 -21.83 -3.17 21.77
C TYR A 70 -22.59 -2.74 23.03
N GLY A 71 -23.85 -2.34 22.92
CA GLY A 71 -24.61 -1.80 24.05
C GLY A 71 -24.62 -2.68 25.29
N ASP A 72 -24.75 -3.99 25.13
CA ASP A 72 -24.77 -4.92 26.27
C ASP A 72 -23.35 -5.23 26.83
N LEU A 73 -22.28 -5.09 26.03
CA LEU A 73 -20.88 -5.11 26.51
C LEU A 73 -20.56 -3.86 27.34
N VAL A 74 -20.96 -2.69 26.86
CA VAL A 74 -20.74 -1.44 27.62
C VAL A 74 -21.60 -1.42 28.87
N LYS A 75 -22.89 -1.81 28.80
CA LYS A 75 -23.77 -1.94 29.97
C LYS A 75 -23.18 -2.81 31.06
N THR A 76 -22.56 -3.93 30.70
CA THR A 76 -21.94 -4.84 31.68
C THR A 76 -20.56 -4.36 32.16
N ALA A 77 -19.83 -3.58 31.37
CA ALA A 77 -18.55 -2.98 31.78
C ALA A 77 -18.69 -1.71 32.63
N THR A 78 -19.77 -0.93 32.46
CA THR A 78 -20.01 0.32 33.21
C THR A 78 -21.02 0.15 34.35
N ALA A 79 -21.66 -1.02 34.48
CA ALA A 79 -22.54 -1.35 35.60
C ALA A 79 -21.76 -1.60 36.90
N GLY A 80 -21.72 -0.60 37.79
CA GLY A 80 -21.48 -0.73 39.24
C GLY A 80 -20.31 -1.63 39.66
N PHE A 81 -19.15 -1.03 39.93
CA PHE A 81 -17.94 -1.72 40.41
C PHE A 81 -18.17 -2.54 41.70
N THR A 82 -18.46 -3.84 41.55
CA THR A 82 -18.31 -4.82 42.63
C THR A 82 -17.26 -5.86 42.24
N TRP A 83 -16.35 -6.16 43.16
CA TRP A 83 -15.20 -7.06 42.91
C TRP A 83 -15.60 -8.46 42.42
N GLN A 84 -16.78 -8.94 42.81
CA GLN A 84 -17.34 -10.22 42.38
C GLN A 84 -17.69 -10.22 40.88
N LYS A 85 -18.32 -9.15 40.38
CA LYS A 85 -18.64 -8.99 38.94
C LYS A 85 -17.34 -8.88 38.12
N LEU A 86 -16.35 -8.14 38.61
CA LEU A 86 -15.02 -8.03 37.98
C LEU A 86 -14.34 -9.42 37.89
N LEU A 87 -14.33 -10.19 38.99
CA LEU A 87 -13.74 -11.54 39.01
C LEU A 87 -14.45 -12.50 38.05
N PHE A 88 -15.78 -12.45 37.97
CA PHE A 88 -16.55 -13.25 37.03
C PHE A 88 -16.26 -12.87 35.57
N GLN A 89 -16.25 -11.57 35.24
CA GLN A 89 -15.91 -11.09 33.90
C GLN A 89 -14.47 -11.43 33.50
N LEU A 90 -13.51 -11.34 34.43
CA LEU A 90 -12.12 -11.77 34.21
C LEU A 90 -12.01 -13.29 34.02
N ALA A 91 -12.76 -14.09 34.78
CA ALA A 91 -12.78 -15.55 34.63
C ALA A 91 -13.43 -15.99 33.30
N LEU A 92 -14.55 -15.37 32.91
CA LEU A 92 -15.26 -15.66 31.65
C LEU A 92 -14.48 -15.18 30.43
N SER A 93 -13.88 -13.99 30.48
CA SER A 93 -13.00 -13.52 29.40
C SER A 93 -11.77 -14.41 29.25
N LEU A 94 -11.12 -14.81 30.36
CA LEU A 94 -10.01 -15.75 30.35
C LEU A 94 -10.43 -17.12 29.77
N SER A 95 -11.57 -17.69 30.19
CA SER A 95 -12.02 -18.99 29.69
C SER A 95 -12.38 -18.96 28.19
N LEU A 96 -12.99 -17.89 27.70
CA LEU A 96 -13.28 -17.69 26.26
C LEU A 96 -12.02 -17.48 25.42
N LEU A 97 -11.05 -16.71 25.92
CA LEU A 97 -9.72 -16.57 25.30
C LEU A 97 -9.00 -17.92 25.20
N LEU A 98 -9.11 -18.75 26.24
CA LEU A 98 -8.58 -20.11 26.25
C LEU A 98 -9.31 -21.01 25.25
N PHE A 99 -10.65 -20.99 25.21
CA PHE A 99 -11.44 -21.78 24.26
C PHE A 99 -11.10 -21.44 22.79
N LEU A 100 -11.07 -20.16 22.43
CA LEU A 100 -10.71 -19.71 21.08
C LEU A 100 -9.31 -20.17 20.65
N ARG A 101 -8.36 -20.17 21.60
CA ARG A 101 -6.96 -20.54 21.34
C ARG A 101 -6.72 -22.05 21.33
N ILE A 102 -7.40 -22.81 22.19
CA ILE A 102 -7.16 -24.25 22.41
C ILE A 102 -8.04 -25.10 21.48
N VAL A 103 -9.28 -24.69 21.20
CA VAL A 103 -10.28 -25.50 20.48
C VAL A 103 -10.58 -24.93 19.10
N ALA A 104 -11.02 -23.67 19.02
CA ALA A 104 -11.54 -23.11 17.77
C ALA A 104 -10.47 -22.94 16.69
N TYR A 105 -9.34 -22.28 17.00
CA TYR A 105 -8.28 -22.02 16.02
C TYR A 105 -7.67 -23.32 15.44
N PRO A 106 -7.31 -24.35 16.22
CA PRO A 106 -6.78 -25.59 15.67
C PRO A 106 -7.73 -26.30 14.71
N GLN A 107 -9.04 -26.32 14.99
CA GLN A 107 -10.02 -26.96 14.11
C GLN A 107 -10.21 -26.19 12.80
N LEU A 108 -10.35 -24.86 12.86
CA LEU A 108 -10.46 -24.01 11.67
C LEU A 108 -9.22 -24.08 10.77
N ALA A 109 -8.02 -24.08 11.37
CA ALA A 109 -6.77 -24.22 10.64
C ALA A 109 -6.58 -25.62 10.00
N GLN A 110 -7.12 -26.67 10.63
CA GLN A 110 -7.14 -28.03 10.05
C GLN A 110 -8.12 -28.15 8.88
N HIS A 111 -9.25 -27.43 8.92
CA HIS A 111 -10.28 -27.52 7.88
C HIS A 111 -9.94 -26.72 6.61
N LEU A 112 -9.29 -25.56 6.76
CA LEU A 112 -8.91 -24.67 5.66
C LEU A 112 -7.58 -25.04 4.98
N TRP A 113 -6.74 -25.86 5.62
CA TRP A 113 -5.39 -26.15 5.12
C TRP A 113 -5.08 -27.63 5.18
N ASN A 114 -4.72 -28.23 4.03
CA ASN A 114 -4.34 -29.64 3.90
C ASN A 114 -2.99 -29.94 4.60
N TRP A 115 -3.00 -29.96 5.94
CA TRP A 115 -1.81 -30.01 6.80
C TRP A 115 -1.02 -31.33 6.68
N LYS A 116 -1.64 -32.39 6.17
CA LYS A 116 -1.10 -33.77 6.08
C LYS A 116 0.24 -33.85 5.34
N THR A 117 0.46 -33.02 4.31
CA THR A 117 1.70 -32.99 3.53
C THR A 117 2.79 -32.15 4.20
N SER A 118 2.47 -30.94 4.67
CA SER A 118 3.42 -30.05 5.34
C SER A 118 3.88 -30.62 6.70
N TYR A 119 3.02 -31.36 7.40
CA TYR A 119 3.34 -31.97 8.71
C TYR A 119 4.36 -33.11 8.61
N ARG A 120 4.33 -33.92 7.55
CA ARG A 120 5.34 -34.98 7.33
C ARG A 120 6.73 -34.38 7.09
N HIS A 121 6.84 -33.35 6.26
CA HIS A 121 8.12 -32.68 6.04
C HIS A 121 8.64 -32.00 7.32
N ALA A 122 7.77 -31.32 8.08
CA ALA A 122 8.15 -30.71 9.35
C ALA A 122 8.66 -31.75 10.38
N THR A 123 7.91 -32.82 10.62
CA THR A 123 8.30 -33.86 11.61
C THR A 123 9.57 -34.63 11.20
N GLN A 124 9.79 -34.86 9.91
CA GLN A 124 11.05 -35.42 9.39
C GLN A 124 12.25 -34.47 9.51
N THR A 125 12.04 -33.14 9.52
CA THR A 125 13.12 -32.17 9.78
C THR A 125 13.40 -31.98 11.27
N PHE A 126 12.37 -31.89 12.12
CA PHE A 126 12.53 -31.76 13.57
C PHE A 126 13.22 -32.99 14.19
N SER A 127 12.88 -34.20 13.76
CA SER A 127 13.52 -35.45 14.23
C SER A 127 14.97 -35.64 13.76
N LYS A 128 15.42 -34.89 12.74
CA LYS A 128 16.83 -34.82 12.32
C LYS A 128 17.60 -33.76 13.12
N LEU A 129 16.99 -32.61 13.37
CA LEU A 129 17.56 -31.55 14.22
C LEU A 129 17.77 -32.01 15.67
N SER A 130 16.84 -32.78 16.25
CA SER A 130 16.99 -33.30 17.61
C SER A 130 18.12 -34.34 17.76
N ARG A 131 18.52 -35.00 16.67
CA ARG A 131 19.67 -35.93 16.67
C ARG A 131 20.99 -35.21 16.44
N ALA A 132 21.03 -34.22 15.54
CA ALA A 132 22.23 -33.39 15.33
C ALA A 132 22.63 -32.59 16.58
N SER A 133 21.64 -32.09 17.34
CA SER A 133 21.87 -31.43 18.63
C SER A 133 22.49 -32.36 19.69
N ALA A 134 22.45 -33.67 19.52
CA ALA A 134 23.01 -34.64 20.47
C ALA A 134 24.42 -35.11 20.08
N SER A 135 24.89 -34.84 18.85
CA SER A 135 26.20 -35.30 18.36
C SER A 135 27.33 -34.27 18.48
N ASP A 136 27.02 -32.99 18.66
CA ASP A 136 28.01 -31.90 18.60
C ASP A 136 28.53 -31.43 19.98
N ILE A 137 28.26 -32.19 21.06
CA ILE A 137 28.83 -31.92 22.39
C ILE A 137 30.18 -32.64 22.51
N SER A 138 31.24 -32.05 21.94
CA SER A 138 32.62 -32.46 22.21
C SER A 138 33.12 -31.92 23.55
N HIS A 139 33.98 -32.70 24.22
CA HIS A 139 34.39 -32.54 25.62
C HIS A 139 34.97 -31.16 25.99
N GLY A 140 34.66 -30.64 27.19
CA GLY A 140 35.48 -29.56 27.76
C GLY A 140 35.00 -28.70 28.94
N VAL A 141 33.79 -28.84 29.51
CA VAL A 141 33.40 -28.05 30.70
C VAL A 141 32.62 -28.89 31.72
N ARG A 142 33.14 -29.01 32.94
CA ARG A 142 32.38 -29.54 34.10
C ARG A 142 31.57 -28.41 34.73
N HIS A 143 30.25 -28.40 34.51
CA HIS A 143 29.32 -27.74 35.42
C HIS A 143 28.35 -28.77 36.00
N THR A 144 28.41 -28.92 37.32
CA THR A 144 27.49 -29.73 38.11
C THR A 144 26.14 -29.03 38.22
N GLY A 145 25.16 -29.46 37.42
CA GLY A 145 23.79 -28.99 37.47
C GLY A 145 22.88 -29.95 36.68
N THR A 146 21.85 -30.48 37.32
CA THR A 146 20.96 -31.49 36.75
C THR A 146 20.06 -30.91 35.66
N ALA A 147 20.52 -30.99 34.41
CA ALA A 147 19.76 -30.54 33.24
C ALA A 147 18.45 -31.32 33.09
N ARG A 148 17.32 -30.67 33.43
CA ARG A 148 15.98 -31.21 33.19
C ARG A 148 15.68 -31.24 31.70
N ARG A 149 15.22 -32.39 31.22
CA ARG A 149 14.81 -32.67 29.83
C ARG A 149 13.67 -31.74 29.38
N GLY A 150 13.99 -30.55 28.88
CA GLY A 150 13.01 -29.55 28.48
C GLY A 150 13.57 -28.21 28.00
N ASP A 151 14.77 -28.19 27.41
CA ASP A 151 15.42 -26.95 27.00
C ASP A 151 14.69 -26.22 25.85
N VAL A 152 14.65 -24.90 26.01
CA VAL A 152 13.86 -23.97 25.19
C VAL A 152 14.47 -23.81 23.80
N ILE A 153 13.63 -23.90 22.75
CA ILE A 153 14.06 -23.65 21.36
C ILE A 153 14.37 -22.15 21.19
N ALA A 154 15.65 -21.79 21.34
CA ALA A 154 16.14 -20.45 21.04
C ALA A 154 16.10 -20.20 19.53
N LEU A 155 15.18 -19.35 19.07
CA LEU A 155 15.12 -18.97 17.67
C LEU A 155 16.10 -17.80 17.42
N HIS A 156 17.14 -18.03 16.63
CA HIS A 156 18.05 -16.97 16.20
C HIS A 156 17.45 -16.18 15.04
N THR A 157 16.88 -15.01 15.34
CA THR A 157 16.40 -14.09 14.30
C THR A 157 17.56 -13.28 13.73
N PHE A 158 18.00 -13.62 12.53
CA PHE A 158 18.95 -12.79 11.78
C PHE A 158 18.24 -11.55 11.22
N VAL A 159 18.53 -10.37 11.79
CA VAL A 159 18.21 -9.09 11.14
C VAL A 159 19.18 -8.88 9.99
N ALA A 160 18.85 -9.44 8.83
CA ALA A 160 19.66 -9.32 7.63
C ALA A 160 19.63 -7.88 7.08
N GLY A 161 20.63 -7.08 7.47
CA GLY A 161 21.02 -5.91 6.70
C GLY A 161 21.35 -6.31 5.25
N SER A 162 21.00 -5.49 4.27
CA SER A 162 21.19 -5.85 2.84
C SER A 162 22.65 -5.80 2.36
N VAL A 163 23.60 -5.57 3.27
CA VAL A 163 25.04 -5.42 3.06
C VAL A 163 25.75 -6.56 3.78
N ARG A 164 26.68 -7.25 3.11
CA ARG A 164 27.31 -8.49 3.60
C ARG A 164 28.18 -8.35 4.85
N ASP A 165 28.47 -7.12 5.27
CA ASP A 165 29.47 -6.80 6.29
C ASP A 165 28.83 -6.12 7.54
N THR A 166 27.50 -6.10 7.68
CA THR A 166 26.86 -5.66 8.95
C THR A 166 27.00 -6.72 10.03
N PRO A 167 27.41 -6.38 11.27
CA PRO A 167 27.51 -7.37 12.35
C PRO A 167 26.15 -8.01 12.60
N ALA A 168 26.09 -9.34 12.46
CA ALA A 168 24.86 -10.11 12.66
C ALA A 168 24.57 -10.23 14.16
N VAL A 169 23.83 -9.26 14.71
CA VAL A 169 23.39 -9.28 16.12
C VAL A 169 22.48 -10.48 16.34
N ARG A 170 23.02 -11.51 17.00
CA ARG A 170 22.29 -12.70 17.43
C ARG A 170 21.43 -12.38 18.66
N LEU A 171 20.28 -11.78 18.44
CA LEU A 171 19.23 -11.75 19.45
C LEU A 171 18.70 -13.19 19.66
N LYS A 172 18.72 -13.66 20.91
CA LYS A 172 17.95 -14.83 21.32
C LYS A 172 16.49 -14.38 21.45
N VAL A 173 15.63 -14.85 20.56
CA VAL A 173 14.19 -14.60 20.66
C VAL A 173 13.53 -15.83 21.28
N LEU A 174 12.81 -15.60 22.37
CA LEU A 174 11.97 -16.61 22.99
C LEU A 174 10.70 -16.71 22.15
N ASN A 175 10.63 -17.72 21.28
CA ASN A 175 9.39 -18.05 20.59
C ASN A 175 8.49 -18.85 21.54
N VAL A 176 7.78 -18.12 22.39
CA VAL A 176 6.91 -18.61 23.45
C VAL A 176 5.64 -19.23 22.84
N GLY A 177 5.77 -20.47 22.32
CA GLY A 177 4.84 -20.96 21.29
C GLY A 177 4.73 -22.47 21.06
N CYS A 178 4.98 -23.33 22.06
CA CYS A 178 4.54 -24.74 21.99
C CYS A 178 3.03 -24.91 22.27
N CYS A 179 2.18 -24.10 21.62
CA CYS A 179 0.73 -24.27 21.55
C CYS A 179 0.18 -23.62 20.28
N LYS A 180 -0.65 -24.36 19.53
CA LYS A 180 -1.00 -24.09 18.12
C LYS A 180 -2.11 -23.03 17.98
N GLY A 181 -1.83 -21.75 18.23
CA GLY A 181 -2.84 -20.67 18.16
C GLY A 181 -2.32 -19.36 17.55
N SER A 182 -3.07 -18.74 16.62
CA SER A 182 -2.79 -17.35 16.21
C SER A 182 -3.54 -16.36 17.11
N TRP A 183 -2.80 -15.57 17.88
CA TRP A 183 -3.38 -14.54 18.75
C TRP A 183 -4.16 -13.46 17.98
N ALA A 184 -3.81 -13.21 16.71
CA ALA A 184 -4.58 -12.33 15.84
C ALA A 184 -6.01 -12.83 15.58
N PHE A 185 -6.18 -14.15 15.42
CA PHE A 185 -7.51 -14.76 15.31
C PHE A 185 -8.28 -14.67 16.63
N VAL A 186 -7.61 -14.95 17.76
CA VAL A 186 -8.22 -14.85 19.09
C VAL A 186 -8.69 -13.42 19.38
N ALA A 187 -7.84 -12.41 19.18
CA ALA A 187 -8.20 -11.00 19.40
C ALA A 187 -9.34 -10.52 18.48
N ALA A 188 -9.38 -10.96 17.22
CA ALA A 188 -10.43 -10.58 16.28
C ALA A 188 -11.77 -11.29 16.54
N THR A 189 -11.76 -12.51 17.09
CA THR A 189 -12.99 -13.31 17.34
C THR A 189 -13.52 -13.18 18.76
N PHE A 190 -12.68 -12.79 19.73
CA PHE A 190 -13.02 -12.68 21.13
C PHE A 190 -14.20 -11.72 21.41
N PRO A 191 -14.26 -10.48 20.88
CA PRO A 191 -15.38 -9.57 21.14
C PRO A 191 -16.74 -10.13 20.66
N PHE A 192 -16.75 -10.80 19.50
CA PHE A 192 -17.95 -11.39 18.92
C PHE A 192 -18.39 -12.66 19.68
N LEU A 193 -17.45 -13.53 20.06
CA LEU A 193 -17.75 -14.72 20.86
C LEU A 193 -18.25 -14.32 22.26
N TRP A 194 -17.61 -13.32 22.89
CA TRP A 194 -18.02 -12.81 24.19
C TRP A 194 -19.44 -12.24 24.14
N ALA A 195 -19.77 -11.43 23.13
CA ALA A 195 -21.12 -10.90 22.94
C ALA A 195 -22.16 -12.01 22.68
N ALA A 196 -21.82 -13.01 21.85
CA ALA A 196 -22.69 -14.16 21.59
C ALA A 196 -22.93 -15.01 22.85
N VAL A 197 -21.89 -15.23 23.65
CA VAL A 197 -21.97 -16.00 24.91
C VAL A 197 -22.77 -15.24 25.96
N MET A 198 -22.59 -13.93 26.11
CA MET A 198 -23.43 -13.13 27.02
C MET A 198 -24.89 -13.08 26.57
N CYS A 199 -25.17 -13.01 25.26
CA CYS A 199 -26.53 -13.11 24.74
C CYS A 199 -27.15 -14.50 25.01
N ALA A 200 -26.35 -15.58 24.93
CA ALA A 200 -26.80 -16.93 25.27
C ALA A 200 -27.04 -17.09 26.78
N VAL A 201 -26.12 -16.61 27.63
CA VAL A 201 -26.26 -16.60 29.10
C VAL A 201 -27.51 -15.82 29.51
N ARG A 202 -27.78 -14.65 28.90
CA ARG A 202 -29.00 -13.87 29.15
C ARG A 202 -30.27 -14.64 28.77
N LYS A 203 -30.29 -15.33 27.62
CA LYS A 203 -31.42 -16.18 27.21
C LYS A 203 -31.62 -17.44 28.07
N ILE A 204 -30.55 -17.96 28.67
CA ILE A 204 -30.59 -19.15 29.55
C ILE A 204 -30.96 -18.75 30.98
N ALA A 205 -30.54 -17.58 31.44
CA ALA A 205 -30.87 -17.07 32.76
C ALA A 205 -32.34 -16.63 32.87
N HIS A 206 -32.96 -16.21 31.76
CA HIS A 206 -34.29 -15.61 31.73
C HIS A 206 -35.35 -16.49 32.43
N GLY A 207 -35.92 -15.99 33.53
CA GLY A 207 -36.90 -16.71 34.36
C GLY A 207 -36.30 -17.65 35.42
N SER A 208 -35.02 -17.51 35.79
CA SER A 208 -34.36 -18.30 36.83
C SER A 208 -33.79 -17.41 37.95
N ALA A 209 -33.59 -17.95 39.16
CA ALA A 209 -32.95 -17.24 40.27
C ALA A 209 -31.48 -16.82 39.99
N LEU A 210 -30.90 -17.28 38.88
CA LEU A 210 -29.61 -16.79 38.39
C LEU A 210 -29.74 -15.46 37.63
N GLU A 211 -30.92 -15.11 37.11
CA GLU A 211 -31.17 -13.79 36.50
C GLU A 211 -31.03 -12.68 37.54
N GLU A 212 -31.62 -12.84 38.72
CA GLU A 212 -31.51 -11.92 39.85
C GLU A 212 -30.05 -11.76 40.35
N TRP A 213 -29.24 -12.83 40.27
CA TRP A 213 -27.83 -12.81 40.66
C TRP A 213 -26.89 -12.22 39.60
N PHE A 214 -27.13 -12.47 38.31
CA PHE A 214 -26.31 -11.96 37.20
C PHE A 214 -26.77 -10.59 36.68
N PHE A 215 -28.06 -10.29 36.78
CA PHE A 215 -28.77 -9.12 36.24
C PHE A 215 -29.89 -8.65 37.22
N PRO A 216 -29.54 -8.22 38.46
CA PRO A 216 -30.55 -7.83 39.46
C PRO A 216 -31.52 -6.77 38.95
N GLU A 217 -32.79 -6.82 39.35
CA GLU A 217 -33.85 -5.95 38.80
C GLU A 217 -33.63 -4.46 39.11
N ASP A 218 -32.97 -4.13 40.24
CA ASP A 218 -32.43 -2.79 40.57
C ASP A 218 -31.57 -2.19 39.44
N MET A 219 -30.99 -3.04 38.58
CA MET A 219 -30.22 -2.60 37.41
C MET A 219 -31.11 -2.05 36.29
N ASN A 220 -32.38 -2.48 36.16
CA ASN A 220 -33.28 -1.84 35.19
C ASN A 220 -33.66 -0.43 35.66
N GLU A 221 -33.96 -0.24 36.96
CA GLU A 221 -34.28 1.08 37.52
C GLU A 221 -33.05 2.03 37.49
N THR A 222 -31.88 1.56 37.93
CA THR A 222 -30.65 2.39 37.88
C THR A 222 -30.15 2.68 36.45
N TRP A 223 -30.55 1.88 35.44
CA TRP A 223 -30.29 2.20 34.03
C TRP A 223 -31.38 3.06 33.38
N THR A 224 -32.61 3.12 33.91
CA THR A 224 -33.57 4.18 33.53
C THR A 224 -33.13 5.55 34.05
N ASP A 225 -32.42 5.59 35.18
CA ASP A 225 -31.86 6.83 35.77
C ASP A 225 -30.48 7.25 35.19
N LEU A 226 -29.82 6.38 34.42
CA LEU A 226 -28.47 6.65 33.90
C LEU A 226 -28.50 7.52 32.63
N THR A 227 -28.30 8.83 32.80
CA THR A 227 -28.27 9.79 31.69
C THR A 227 -27.10 9.55 30.72
N GLN A 228 -27.35 9.75 29.42
CA GLN A 228 -26.35 9.61 28.36
C GLN A 228 -25.10 10.49 28.58
N ASN A 229 -25.23 11.65 29.23
CA ASN A 229 -24.12 12.50 29.65
C ASN A 229 -23.17 11.78 30.65
N LYS A 230 -23.68 11.26 31.78
CA LYS A 230 -22.87 10.56 32.80
C LYS A 230 -22.10 9.38 32.19
N LEU A 231 -22.75 8.64 31.29
CA LEU A 231 -22.15 7.54 30.54
C LEU A 231 -21.04 8.02 29.58
N GLN A 232 -21.25 9.11 28.85
CA GLN A 232 -20.25 9.68 27.95
C GLN A 232 -19.03 10.20 28.71
N GLN A 233 -19.24 10.83 29.87
CA GLN A 233 -18.17 11.29 30.75
C GLN A 233 -17.31 10.11 31.23
N ALA A 234 -17.94 9.05 31.75
CA ALA A 234 -17.27 7.81 32.17
C ALA A 234 -16.53 7.09 31.02
N LEU A 235 -17.10 7.10 29.80
CA LEU A 235 -16.43 6.55 28.61
C LEU A 235 -15.18 7.38 28.24
N SER A 236 -15.21 8.70 28.40
CA SER A 236 -14.04 9.54 28.13
C SER A 236 -12.92 9.37 29.17
N THR A 237 -13.25 9.25 30.47
CA THR A 237 -12.25 9.05 31.53
C THR A 237 -11.61 7.66 31.47
N THR A 238 -12.39 6.63 31.12
CA THR A 238 -11.86 5.26 30.92
C THR A 238 -10.96 5.16 29.69
N LEU A 239 -11.32 5.78 28.56
CA LEU A 239 -10.44 5.84 27.38
C LEU A 239 -9.12 6.58 27.67
N LEU A 240 -9.16 7.74 28.34
CA LEU A 240 -7.94 8.49 28.63
C LEU A 240 -7.04 7.75 29.62
N SER A 241 -7.59 7.14 30.68
CA SER A 241 -6.83 6.36 31.65
C SER A 241 -6.19 5.09 31.05
N LEU A 242 -6.90 4.37 30.17
CA LEU A 242 -6.32 3.26 29.40
C LEU A 242 -5.21 3.74 28.45
N SER A 243 -5.36 4.93 27.86
CA SER A 243 -4.35 5.54 26.98
C SER A 243 -3.08 5.95 27.74
N CYS A 244 -3.23 6.48 28.96
CA CYS A 244 -2.11 6.73 29.90
C CYS A 244 -1.40 5.43 30.28
N LEU A 245 -2.16 4.37 30.58
CA LEU A 245 -1.58 3.07 30.92
C LEU A 245 -0.81 2.46 29.73
N ARG A 246 -1.31 2.63 28.50
CA ARG A 246 -0.60 2.24 27.26
C ARG A 246 0.73 2.98 27.13
N MET A 247 0.75 4.29 27.39
CA MET A 247 2.00 5.09 27.39
C MET A 247 2.99 4.60 28.46
N LEU A 248 2.53 4.28 29.68
CA LEU A 248 3.41 3.73 30.73
C LEU A 248 4.04 2.40 30.31
N VAL A 249 3.28 1.50 29.69
CA VAL A 249 3.78 0.20 29.19
C VAL A 249 4.80 0.38 28.05
N THR A 250 4.60 1.35 27.15
CA THR A 250 5.59 1.62 26.07
C THR A 250 6.87 2.25 26.58
N LEU A 251 6.78 3.15 27.56
CA LEU A 251 7.95 3.77 28.19
C LEU A 251 8.79 2.73 28.95
N ASP A 252 8.16 1.86 29.75
CA ASP A 252 8.85 0.77 30.44
C ASP A 252 9.62 -0.13 29.45
N TRP A 253 8.98 -0.51 28.35
CA TRP A 253 9.60 -1.33 27.32
C TRP A 253 10.82 -0.65 26.65
N ILE A 254 10.68 0.61 26.26
CA ILE A 254 11.76 1.40 25.63
C ILE A 254 12.94 1.59 26.59
N LEU A 255 12.67 1.84 27.87
CA LEU A 255 13.73 1.97 28.86
C LEU A 255 14.50 0.65 29.04
N GLN A 256 13.81 -0.50 29.08
CA GLN A 256 14.42 -1.82 29.25
C GLN A 256 15.27 -2.32 28.06
N ASP A 257 14.93 -2.02 26.80
CA ASP A 257 15.54 -2.65 25.61
C ASP A 257 16.95 -2.13 25.26
N ARG A 258 17.93 -2.38 26.14
CA ARG A 258 19.27 -1.77 26.12
C ARG A 258 20.06 -2.10 24.86
N GLU A 259 20.12 -3.38 24.49
CA GLU A 259 20.97 -3.86 23.40
C GLU A 259 20.45 -3.49 22.01
N TYR A 260 19.13 -3.60 21.76
CA TYR A 260 18.56 -3.21 20.46
C TYR A 260 18.73 -1.71 20.21
N ILE A 261 18.44 -0.87 21.21
CA ILE A 261 18.55 0.58 21.09
C ILE A 261 20.01 1.04 21.01
N ARG A 262 20.94 0.41 21.75
CA ARG A 262 22.38 0.72 21.64
C ARG A 262 22.92 0.46 20.24
N VAL A 263 22.51 -0.63 19.60
CA VAL A 263 22.93 -1.00 18.23
C VAL A 263 22.38 -0.04 17.17
N LEU A 264 21.14 0.46 17.31
CA LEU A 264 20.52 1.35 16.31
C LEU A 264 20.74 2.85 16.56
N PHE A 265 20.83 3.29 17.82
CA PHE A 265 20.76 4.70 18.22
C PHE A 265 21.94 5.16 19.08
N GLY A 266 22.93 4.30 19.33
CA GLY A 266 24.04 4.59 20.22
C GLY A 266 23.59 4.77 21.68
N ASN A 267 24.27 5.64 22.43
CA ASN A 267 24.09 5.80 23.88
C ASN A 267 22.93 6.76 24.28
N TRP A 268 21.84 6.81 23.49
CA TRP A 268 20.66 7.64 23.82
C TRP A 268 20.06 7.25 25.19
N LEU A 269 19.89 8.25 26.07
CA LEU A 269 19.40 8.11 27.45
C LEU A 269 20.17 7.08 28.32
N GLY A 270 21.43 6.79 27.96
CA GLY A 270 22.26 5.74 28.58
C GLY A 270 22.41 5.78 30.12
N PRO A 271 22.48 6.94 30.81
CA PRO A 271 22.52 6.99 32.27
C PRO A 271 21.20 6.56 32.92
N ALA A 272 20.08 7.21 32.56
CA ALA A 272 18.76 6.90 33.12
C ALA A 272 18.34 5.45 32.84
N ARG A 273 18.68 4.93 31.64
CA ARG A 273 18.38 3.55 31.27
C ARG A 273 19.20 2.53 32.04
N ARG A 274 20.47 2.81 32.35
CA ARG A 274 21.27 2.00 33.29
C ARG A 274 20.58 1.96 34.65
N VAL A 275 20.24 3.11 35.23
CA VAL A 275 19.56 3.16 36.53
C VAL A 275 18.25 2.35 36.51
N TYR A 276 17.44 2.50 35.45
CA TYR A 276 16.15 1.83 35.31
C TYR A 276 16.23 0.32 35.00
N SER A 277 17.27 -0.14 34.29
CA SER A 277 17.48 -1.58 34.00
C SER A 277 18.19 -2.31 35.14
N ASP A 278 19.15 -1.64 35.77
CA ASP A 278 20.10 -2.25 36.70
C ASP A 278 19.54 -2.24 38.13
N PHE A 279 18.79 -1.19 38.54
CA PHE A 279 18.07 -1.14 39.83
C PHE A 279 16.59 -1.53 39.69
N LEU A 280 16.30 -2.83 39.85
CA LEU A 280 14.95 -3.38 39.74
C LEU A 280 13.92 -2.69 40.65
N SER A 281 14.30 -2.36 41.88
CA SER A 281 13.40 -1.74 42.88
C SER A 281 12.87 -0.38 42.41
N VAL A 282 13.73 0.44 41.78
CA VAL A 282 13.35 1.74 41.21
C VAL A 282 12.28 1.57 40.13
N ARG A 283 12.44 0.57 39.26
CA ARG A 283 11.46 0.26 38.21
C ARG A 283 10.13 -0.22 38.78
N ILE A 284 10.14 -1.22 39.67
CA ILE A 284 8.89 -1.77 40.23
C ILE A 284 8.13 -0.67 40.97
N LEU A 285 8.83 0.12 41.80
CA LEU A 285 8.26 1.27 42.49
C LEU A 285 7.66 2.29 41.51
N TRP A 286 8.41 2.67 40.47
CA TRP A 286 7.93 3.60 39.43
C TRP A 286 6.68 3.09 38.71
N CYS A 287 6.66 1.82 38.27
CA CYS A 287 5.52 1.21 37.60
C CYS A 287 4.26 1.24 38.48
N TRP A 288 4.37 0.79 39.74
CA TRP A 288 3.22 0.69 40.63
C TRP A 288 2.77 2.05 41.20
N LEU A 289 3.68 3.00 41.48
CA LEU A 289 3.29 4.37 41.81
C LEU A 289 2.59 5.07 40.64
N SER A 290 3.05 4.84 39.40
CA SER A 290 2.41 5.43 38.21
C SER A 290 1.02 4.85 37.95
N THR A 291 0.84 3.53 38.05
CA THR A 291 -0.51 2.93 37.89
C THR A 291 -1.44 3.29 39.04
N LEU A 292 -0.94 3.34 40.28
CA LEU A 292 -1.70 3.78 41.44
C LEU A 292 -2.10 5.26 41.31
N GLY A 293 -1.21 6.13 40.80
CA GLY A 293 -1.52 7.53 40.52
C GLY A 293 -2.62 7.70 39.47
N VAL A 294 -2.58 6.92 38.38
CA VAL A 294 -3.64 6.94 37.35
C VAL A 294 -4.97 6.38 37.88
N ALA A 295 -4.93 5.28 38.65
CA ALA A 295 -6.14 4.65 39.18
C ALA A 295 -6.78 5.45 40.33
N ILE A 296 -6.00 5.83 41.33
CA ILE A 296 -6.51 6.55 42.52
C ILE A 296 -6.68 8.04 42.21
N GLY A 297 -5.63 8.72 41.75
CA GLY A 297 -5.70 10.14 41.42
C GLY A 297 -6.57 10.44 40.20
N GLY A 298 -6.35 9.70 39.10
CA GLY A 298 -7.04 9.95 37.84
C GLY A 298 -8.51 9.53 37.81
N VAL A 299 -8.83 8.31 38.28
CA VAL A 299 -10.17 7.72 38.19
C VAL A 299 -10.96 7.85 39.50
N TYR A 300 -10.42 7.40 40.64
CA TYR A 300 -11.16 7.40 41.91
C TYR A 300 -11.44 8.81 42.46
N PHE A 301 -10.43 9.69 42.47
CA PHE A 301 -10.60 11.11 42.80
C PHE A 301 -11.10 11.97 41.62
N GLY A 302 -11.35 11.36 40.45
CA GLY A 302 -11.93 12.06 39.31
C GLY A 302 -11.09 13.21 38.73
N ALA A 303 -9.78 13.27 38.97
CA ALA A 303 -8.94 14.37 38.50
C ALA A 303 -8.95 14.53 36.97
N ILE A 304 -9.12 13.42 36.22
CA ILE A 304 -9.27 13.47 34.76
C ILE A 304 -10.54 14.22 34.37
N SER A 305 -11.69 13.83 34.94
CA SER A 305 -12.98 14.50 34.70
C SER A 305 -12.97 15.95 35.19
N MET A 306 -12.25 16.26 36.28
CA MET A 306 -12.09 17.64 36.76
C MET A 306 -11.33 18.49 35.74
N VAL A 307 -10.20 18.02 35.21
CA VAL A 307 -9.42 18.75 34.18
C VAL A 307 -10.22 18.93 32.89
N GLN A 308 -10.99 17.92 32.47
CA GLN A 308 -11.92 18.05 31.33
C GLN A 308 -13.00 19.12 31.62
N ASN A 309 -13.60 19.08 32.81
CA ASN A 309 -14.63 20.02 33.25
C ASN A 309 -14.11 21.47 33.31
N GLU A 310 -12.94 21.72 33.89
CA GLU A 310 -12.31 23.05 33.92
C GLU A 310 -12.00 23.58 32.51
N TRP A 311 -11.54 22.71 31.59
CA TRP A 311 -11.28 23.11 30.20
C TRP A 311 -12.57 23.49 29.47
N ILE A 312 -13.70 22.80 29.73
CA ILE A 312 -15.03 23.19 29.21
C ILE A 312 -15.42 24.58 29.71
N ARG A 313 -15.31 24.86 31.02
CA ARG A 313 -15.68 26.18 31.58
C ARG A 313 -14.80 27.27 30.98
N TRP A 314 -13.48 27.09 31.00
CA TRP A 314 -12.54 28.04 30.40
C TRP A 314 -12.84 28.32 28.91
N LYS A 315 -13.26 27.31 28.14
CA LYS A 315 -13.64 27.50 26.74
C LYS A 315 -14.95 28.27 26.55
N LEU A 316 -15.96 28.00 27.36
CA LEU A 316 -17.26 28.68 27.27
C LEU A 316 -17.21 30.11 27.84
N GLU A 317 -16.39 30.36 28.86
CA GLU A 317 -16.21 31.68 29.48
C GLU A 317 -15.34 32.63 28.66
N LYS A 318 -14.37 32.11 27.87
CA LYS A 318 -13.47 32.94 27.06
C LYS A 318 -14.11 33.44 25.75
N GLU A 319 -15.30 32.96 25.38
CA GLU A 319 -15.87 33.18 24.04
C GLU A 319 -16.37 34.61 23.77
N ASP A 320 -16.34 35.50 24.77
CA ASP A 320 -16.43 36.96 24.58
C ASP A 320 -15.20 37.55 23.83
N GLY A 321 -14.11 36.77 23.70
CA GLY A 321 -12.94 37.09 22.89
C GLY A 321 -12.86 36.24 21.60
N VAL A 322 -12.72 36.91 20.45
CA VAL A 322 -12.67 36.29 19.11
C VAL A 322 -11.34 35.53 18.87
N ASP A 323 -11.24 34.31 19.40
CA ASP A 323 -10.19 33.33 19.06
C ASP A 323 -10.70 32.38 17.95
N ASP A 324 -10.73 32.86 16.71
CA ASP A 324 -11.31 32.15 15.58
C ASP A 324 -10.75 30.72 15.40
N LEU A 325 -9.43 30.55 15.42
CA LEU A 325 -8.70 29.35 14.97
C LEU A 325 -9.20 28.02 15.59
N GLU A 326 -9.56 28.00 16.87
CA GLU A 326 -10.01 26.78 17.54
C GLU A 326 -11.50 26.50 17.34
N SER A 327 -12.32 27.52 17.05
CA SER A 327 -13.73 27.32 16.68
C SER A 327 -13.90 26.53 15.36
N TRP A 328 -12.85 26.48 14.54
CA TRP A 328 -12.82 25.82 13.22
C TRP A 328 -12.76 24.30 13.30
N LEU A 329 -12.19 23.73 14.38
CA LEU A 329 -12.00 22.28 14.56
C LEU A 329 -13.19 21.57 15.22
N VAL A 330 -14.26 22.31 15.49
CA VAL A 330 -15.30 21.95 16.47
C VAL A 330 -16.59 21.49 15.75
N ASN A 331 -16.40 20.62 14.75
CA ASN A 331 -17.45 20.15 13.84
C ASN A 331 -17.66 18.63 13.96
N ALA A 332 -18.88 18.17 13.68
CA ALA A 332 -19.22 16.75 13.64
C ALA A 332 -18.34 15.91 12.70
N SER A 333 -18.03 16.37 11.48
CA SER A 333 -17.16 15.60 10.55
C SER A 333 -15.69 15.63 10.93
N TRP A 334 -15.20 16.72 11.53
CA TRP A 334 -13.87 16.75 12.15
C TRP A 334 -13.77 15.76 13.32
N ASN A 335 -14.80 15.68 14.18
CA ASN A 335 -14.86 14.70 15.26
C ASN A 335 -14.90 13.24 14.74
N THR A 336 -15.62 12.92 13.66
CA THR A 336 -15.58 11.56 13.08
C THR A 336 -14.19 11.22 12.52
N LEU A 337 -13.55 12.16 11.81
CA LEU A 337 -12.19 11.99 11.29
C LEU A 337 -11.18 11.78 12.42
N LEU A 338 -11.23 12.59 13.48
CA LEU A 338 -10.37 12.46 14.66
C LEU A 338 -10.54 11.09 15.32
N SER A 339 -11.77 10.63 15.51
CA SER A 339 -12.07 9.32 16.09
C SER A 339 -11.54 8.16 15.25
N SER A 340 -11.59 8.27 13.91
CA SER A 340 -10.95 7.28 13.03
C SER A 340 -9.41 7.30 13.10
N LEU A 341 -8.82 8.48 13.33
CA LEU A 341 -7.37 8.65 13.47
C LEU A 341 -6.86 8.05 14.78
N ILE A 342 -7.61 8.19 15.87
CA ILE A 342 -7.38 7.50 17.16
C ILE A 342 -7.23 5.99 16.93
N ILE A 343 -8.24 5.35 16.32
CA ILE A 343 -8.21 3.91 16.00
C ILE A 343 -7.03 3.57 15.06
N ALA A 344 -6.76 4.40 14.05
CA ALA A 344 -5.65 4.19 13.13
C ALA A 344 -4.27 4.25 13.82
N LEU A 345 -4.10 5.07 14.87
CA LEU A 345 -2.89 5.14 15.68
C LEU A 345 -2.70 3.88 16.54
N ASP A 346 -3.77 3.31 17.12
CA ASP A 346 -3.68 2.02 17.84
C ASP A 346 -3.41 0.84 16.93
N LEU A 347 -4.09 0.77 15.78
CA LEU A 347 -3.80 -0.20 14.73
C LEU A 347 -2.34 -0.11 14.30
N LEU A 348 -1.81 1.10 14.10
CA LEU A 348 -0.40 1.35 13.77
C LEU A 348 0.53 0.89 14.91
N TRP A 349 0.24 1.26 16.15
CA TRP A 349 1.02 0.88 17.33
C TRP A 349 1.10 -0.65 17.52
N VAL A 350 -0.03 -1.35 17.34
CA VAL A 350 -0.11 -2.82 17.36
C VAL A 350 0.86 -3.43 16.33
N VAL A 351 1.09 -2.76 15.20
CA VAL A 351 1.98 -3.24 14.14
C VAL A 351 3.45 -2.86 14.33
N GLN A 352 3.77 -1.78 15.05
CA GLN A 352 5.15 -1.32 15.25
C GLN A 352 5.97 -2.23 16.20
N ASP A 353 5.29 -2.93 17.13
CA ASP A 353 5.94 -3.44 18.36
C ASP A 353 5.80 -4.95 18.55
N TRP A 354 4.69 -5.53 18.09
CA TRP A 354 4.20 -6.81 18.58
C TRP A 354 4.54 -8.04 17.74
N ASP A 355 5.43 -7.91 16.75
CA ASP A 355 5.80 -9.01 15.83
C ASP A 355 4.57 -9.76 15.29
N PHE A 356 3.52 -8.99 14.98
CA PHE A 356 2.18 -9.49 14.70
C PHE A 356 2.19 -10.44 13.48
N PRO A 357 1.65 -11.68 13.59
CA PRO A 357 0.69 -12.14 14.59
C PRO A 357 1.29 -13.02 15.72
N SER A 358 2.62 -13.06 15.89
CA SER A 358 3.29 -14.06 16.75
C SER A 358 3.55 -13.61 18.19
N PHE A 359 3.63 -12.29 18.45
CA PHE A 359 3.90 -11.73 19.80
C PHE A 359 5.19 -12.26 20.46
N ALA A 360 6.20 -12.59 19.65
CA ALA A 360 7.48 -13.10 20.13
C ALA A 360 8.29 -12.03 20.90
N SER A 361 8.91 -12.43 22.02
CA SER A 361 9.71 -11.53 22.86
C SER A 361 11.22 -11.79 22.71
N PRO A 362 12.05 -10.74 22.60
CA PRO A 362 13.47 -10.82 22.94
C PRO A 362 13.67 -11.39 24.35
N SER A 363 14.75 -12.14 24.57
CA SER A 363 15.17 -12.60 25.90
C SER A 363 15.67 -11.43 26.77
N GLY A 364 15.31 -11.40 28.06
CA GLY A 364 15.75 -10.37 29.01
C GLY A 364 14.81 -9.16 29.16
N LEU A 365 13.65 -9.16 28.48
CA LEU A 365 12.58 -8.19 28.69
C LEU A 365 11.59 -8.71 29.73
N ARG A 366 11.58 -8.06 30.89
CA ARG A 366 10.73 -8.41 32.03
C ARG A 366 9.31 -7.86 31.86
N MET A 367 8.34 -8.49 32.51
CA MET A 367 6.95 -8.00 32.53
C MET A 367 6.81 -6.65 33.23
N PHE A 368 5.89 -5.82 32.75
CA PHE A 368 5.55 -4.54 33.37
C PHE A 368 5.14 -4.73 34.83
N GLY A 369 5.75 -3.97 35.76
CA GLY A 369 5.50 -4.07 37.20
C GLY A 369 5.98 -5.36 37.91
N LEU A 370 6.55 -6.33 37.19
CA LEU A 370 6.95 -7.65 37.74
C LEU A 370 8.44 -7.95 37.51
N HIS A 371 9.03 -8.81 38.32
CA HIS A 371 10.43 -9.24 38.13
C HIS A 371 10.58 -10.19 36.91
N VAL A 372 9.56 -10.97 36.57
CA VAL A 372 9.69 -12.16 35.71
C VAL A 372 9.58 -11.83 34.22
N ASP A 373 10.39 -12.48 33.37
CA ASP A 373 10.31 -12.40 31.90
C ASP A 373 9.03 -13.04 31.33
N HIS A 374 8.62 -14.16 31.93
CA HIS A 374 7.49 -14.98 31.47
C HIS A 374 6.86 -15.79 32.60
N ILE A 375 5.53 -15.96 32.56
CA ILE A 375 4.77 -16.78 33.52
C ILE A 375 4.34 -18.06 32.84
N ILE A 376 4.66 -19.22 33.44
CA ILE A 376 4.32 -20.54 32.91
C ILE A 376 3.23 -21.20 33.78
N PHE A 377 2.06 -21.44 33.21
CA PHE A 377 1.06 -22.34 33.79
C PHE A 377 1.17 -23.71 33.12
N ARG A 378 1.43 -24.74 33.92
CA ARG A 378 1.55 -26.14 33.47
C ARG A 378 0.28 -26.89 33.86
N PHE A 379 -0.39 -27.49 32.89
CA PHE A 379 -1.57 -28.33 33.10
C PHE A 379 -1.18 -29.82 32.94
N PRO A 380 -1.90 -30.75 33.59
CA PRO A 380 -1.51 -32.17 33.64
C PRO A 380 -1.40 -32.84 32.24
N PHE A 381 -2.17 -32.39 31.25
CA PHE A 381 -2.21 -32.98 29.90
C PHE A 381 -1.15 -32.41 28.94
N GLN A 382 0.13 -32.39 29.32
CA GLN A 382 1.26 -31.86 28.51
C GLN A 382 1.13 -30.40 28.02
N PHE A 383 0.10 -29.65 28.44
CA PHE A 383 -0.14 -28.27 28.02
C PHE A 383 0.62 -27.27 28.90
N GLN A 384 1.29 -26.31 28.25
CA GLN A 384 1.97 -25.21 28.91
C GLN A 384 1.48 -23.88 28.33
N LEU A 385 0.71 -23.12 29.11
CA LEU A 385 0.42 -21.74 28.80
C LEU A 385 1.59 -20.90 29.28
N THR A 386 2.07 -20.03 28.41
CA THR A 386 3.24 -19.20 28.66
C THR A 386 2.91 -17.77 28.26
N PHE A 387 2.87 -16.89 29.24
CA PHE A 387 2.64 -15.46 29.09
C PHE A 387 3.98 -14.74 29.09
N SER A 388 4.13 -13.68 28.28
CA SER A 388 5.34 -12.87 28.16
C SER A 388 5.01 -11.42 28.52
N SER A 389 6.01 -10.61 28.87
CA SER A 389 5.93 -9.14 28.91
C SER A 389 5.13 -8.55 27.74
N LYS A 390 5.31 -9.13 26.55
CA LYS A 390 4.60 -8.70 25.34
C LYS A 390 3.08 -8.95 25.31
N TRP A 391 2.53 -9.77 26.20
CA TRP A 391 1.11 -10.06 26.22
C TRP A 391 0.29 -8.95 26.88
N ILE A 392 0.82 -8.29 27.92
CA ILE A 392 0.10 -7.29 28.73
C ILE A 392 -0.29 -6.07 27.87
N GLY A 393 0.67 -5.51 27.12
CA GLY A 393 0.41 -4.37 26.22
C GLY A 393 -0.49 -4.73 25.03
N GLY A 394 -0.36 -5.95 24.50
CA GLY A 394 -1.24 -6.45 23.44
C GLY A 394 -2.69 -6.62 23.90
N PHE A 395 -2.90 -7.14 25.13
CA PHE A 395 -4.23 -7.28 25.73
C PHE A 395 -4.87 -5.91 26.00
N LEU A 396 -4.13 -4.99 26.61
CA LEU A 396 -4.58 -3.62 26.89
C LEU A 396 -5.16 -2.95 25.64
N VAL A 397 -4.44 -2.95 24.53
CA VAL A 397 -4.89 -2.28 23.31
C VAL A 397 -5.95 -3.08 22.56
N MET A 398 -5.73 -4.36 22.30
CA MET A 398 -6.64 -5.14 21.44
C MET A 398 -7.96 -5.54 22.13
N ALA A 399 -7.97 -5.70 23.46
CA ALA A 399 -9.13 -6.24 24.18
C ALA A 399 -9.87 -5.19 25.03
N LEU A 400 -9.22 -4.11 25.48
CA LEU A 400 -9.85 -3.07 26.28
C LEU A 400 -10.06 -1.77 25.49
N LEU A 401 -8.99 -1.21 24.93
CA LEU A 401 -9.01 0.13 24.35
C LEU A 401 -9.65 0.17 22.94
N LEU A 402 -9.17 -0.65 22.00
CA LEU A 402 -9.65 -0.65 20.60
C LEU A 402 -11.16 -0.94 20.46
N PRO A 403 -11.78 -1.87 21.22
CA PRO A 403 -13.23 -2.06 21.18
C PRO A 403 -14.02 -0.83 21.65
N LEU A 404 -13.58 -0.16 22.73
CA LEU A 404 -14.22 1.06 23.23
C LEU A 404 -14.11 2.22 22.24
N GLU A 405 -12.94 2.38 21.59
CA GLU A 405 -12.75 3.38 20.53
C GLU A 405 -13.62 3.12 19.30
N ILE A 406 -13.78 1.86 18.87
CA ILE A 406 -14.73 1.50 17.81
C ILE A 406 -16.17 1.84 18.20
N CYS A 407 -16.56 1.61 19.47
CA CYS A 407 -17.88 2.02 19.96
C CYS A 407 -18.09 3.53 19.84
N GLN A 408 -17.11 4.31 20.32
CA GLN A 408 -17.14 5.77 20.28
C GLN A 408 -17.16 6.29 18.83
N PHE A 409 -16.35 5.71 17.94
CA PHE A 409 -16.35 6.03 16.51
C PHE A 409 -17.71 5.79 15.87
N LEU A 410 -18.32 4.60 16.07
CA LEU A 410 -19.63 4.29 15.51
C LEU A 410 -20.74 5.18 16.07
N GLN A 411 -20.63 5.60 17.34
CA GLN A 411 -21.58 6.50 17.97
C GLN A 411 -21.48 7.93 17.40
N ILE A 412 -20.27 8.46 17.19
CA ILE A 412 -20.05 9.78 16.58
C ILE A 412 -20.36 9.76 15.08
N ALA A 413 -20.05 8.66 14.37
CA ALA A 413 -20.32 8.50 12.94
C ALA A 413 -21.82 8.42 12.62
N ASN A 414 -22.61 7.76 13.46
CA ASN A 414 -24.07 7.67 13.31
C ASN A 414 -24.83 8.78 14.08
N TYR A 415 -24.12 9.78 14.61
CA TYR A 415 -24.72 10.81 15.44
C TYR A 415 -25.70 11.69 14.64
N SER A 416 -26.90 11.86 15.20
CA SER A 416 -27.87 12.87 14.78
C SER A 416 -28.60 13.42 16.01
N PRO A 417 -28.87 14.74 16.08
CA PRO A 417 -29.37 15.39 17.30
C PRO A 417 -30.76 14.87 17.70
N GLY A 418 -31.65 14.63 16.73
CA GLY A 418 -32.99 14.07 17.00
C GLY A 418 -32.97 12.68 17.65
N MET A 419 -31.90 11.90 17.47
CA MET A 419 -31.76 10.58 18.10
C MET A 419 -31.33 10.64 19.58
N TYR A 420 -30.91 11.80 20.07
CA TYR A 420 -30.43 12.02 21.43
C TYR A 420 -31.21 13.10 22.19
N ALA A 421 -32.47 13.33 21.81
CA ALA A 421 -33.33 14.38 22.38
C ALA A 421 -32.66 15.77 22.37
N GLN A 422 -32.01 16.11 21.25
CA GLN A 422 -31.31 17.37 21.04
C GLN A 422 -31.84 18.09 19.79
N TYR A 423 -31.65 19.41 19.74
CA TYR A 423 -31.92 20.24 18.58
C TYR A 423 -30.72 21.15 18.27
N VAL A 424 -30.69 21.71 17.06
CA VAL A 424 -29.63 22.62 16.60
C VAL A 424 -30.18 24.04 16.59
N HIS A 425 -29.45 24.97 17.19
CA HIS A 425 -29.83 26.38 17.19
C HIS A 425 -29.58 27.03 15.83
N VAL A 426 -30.56 27.79 15.31
CA VAL A 426 -30.61 28.21 13.90
C VAL A 426 -29.43 29.11 13.50
N THR A 427 -28.99 30.03 14.37
CA THR A 427 -27.93 31.01 14.02
C THR A 427 -26.54 30.55 14.43
N SER A 428 -26.39 29.87 15.58
CA SER A 428 -25.08 29.46 16.12
C SER A 428 -24.69 28.02 15.76
N SER A 429 -25.62 27.21 15.25
CA SER A 429 -25.45 25.79 14.90
C SER A 429 -24.91 24.89 16.03
N ARG A 430 -24.97 25.36 17.29
CA ARG A 430 -24.68 24.55 18.49
C ARG A 430 -25.82 23.59 18.78
N VAL A 431 -25.48 22.48 19.45
CA VAL A 431 -26.47 21.49 19.88
C VAL A 431 -26.94 21.83 21.29
N PHE A 432 -28.25 21.98 21.43
CA PHE A 432 -28.94 22.17 22.71
C PHE A 432 -29.82 20.95 23.02
N PRO A 433 -30.02 20.59 24.30
CA PRO A 433 -31.01 19.58 24.65
C PRO A 433 -32.42 20.11 24.42
N LEU A 434 -33.32 19.25 23.97
CA LEU A 434 -34.75 19.54 23.95
C LEU A 434 -35.25 19.66 25.40
N ASN A 435 -36.09 20.67 25.63
CA ASN A 435 -36.92 20.82 26.84
C ASN A 435 -36.20 21.17 28.17
N ALA A 436 -35.07 21.89 28.11
CA ALA A 436 -34.36 22.39 29.31
C ALA A 436 -35.18 23.39 30.17
N SER A 437 -36.26 23.98 29.63
CA SER A 437 -37.13 24.93 30.34
C SER A 437 -38.17 24.29 31.26
N ASN A 438 -38.42 22.98 31.10
CA ASN A 438 -39.54 22.28 31.75
C ASN A 438 -39.08 21.24 32.80
N SER A 439 -37.79 21.22 33.15
CA SER A 439 -37.32 20.50 34.33
C SER A 439 -37.57 21.32 35.58
N ASP A 440 -38.09 20.70 36.65
CA ASP A 440 -38.30 21.35 37.94
C ASP A 440 -37.04 22.10 38.41
N PRO A 441 -37.16 23.30 39.02
CA PRO A 441 -36.00 24.09 39.44
C PRO A 441 -35.09 23.35 40.42
N SER A 442 -35.65 22.45 41.24
CA SER A 442 -34.91 21.53 42.12
C SER A 442 -33.96 20.57 41.37
N THR A 443 -34.25 20.24 40.12
CA THR A 443 -33.37 19.40 39.28
C THR A 443 -32.22 20.24 38.70
N PHE A 444 -32.49 21.51 38.38
CA PHE A 444 -31.48 22.45 37.89
C PHE A 444 -30.43 22.78 38.95
N ASP A 445 -30.85 22.95 40.21
CA ASP A 445 -29.96 23.23 41.34
C ASP A 445 -29.12 22.05 41.84
N ASN A 446 -29.45 20.82 41.40
CA ASN A 446 -28.66 19.62 41.68
C ASN A 446 -27.66 19.25 40.56
N LEU A 447 -27.61 20.01 39.46
CA LEU A 447 -26.68 19.75 38.35
C LEU A 447 -25.27 20.33 38.61
N ASP A 448 -24.24 19.62 38.15
CA ASP A 448 -22.84 20.06 38.17
C ASP A 448 -22.66 21.39 37.40
N ALA A 449 -21.76 22.26 37.86
CA ALA A 449 -21.59 23.62 37.35
C ALA A 449 -21.28 23.65 35.84
N THR A 450 -20.53 22.66 35.34
CA THR A 450 -20.27 22.46 33.90
C THR A 450 -21.52 22.11 33.12
N SER A 451 -22.42 21.30 33.69
CA SER A 451 -23.67 20.91 33.04
C SER A 451 -24.62 22.09 32.92
N ARG A 452 -24.65 23.00 33.90
CA ARG A 452 -25.41 24.27 33.81
C ARG A 452 -24.89 25.19 32.71
N LEU A 453 -23.58 25.37 32.61
CA LEU A 453 -22.97 26.16 31.54
C LEU A 453 -23.21 25.54 30.15
N LEU A 454 -23.10 24.21 30.02
CA LEU A 454 -23.42 23.48 28.78
C LEU A 454 -24.91 23.56 28.40
N LEU A 455 -25.82 23.70 29.37
CA LEU A 455 -27.24 23.94 29.12
C LEU A 455 -27.51 25.36 28.62
N GLN A 456 -26.81 26.35 29.16
CA GLN A 456 -26.98 27.76 28.81
C GLN A 456 -26.28 28.15 27.50
N ALA A 457 -25.04 27.72 27.30
CA ALA A 457 -24.23 28.06 26.14
C ALA A 457 -24.31 27.03 24.98
N GLY A 458 -24.89 25.86 25.22
CA GLY A 458 -24.94 24.74 24.28
C GLY A 458 -23.64 23.94 24.23
N SER A 459 -23.62 22.88 23.40
CA SER A 459 -22.42 22.07 23.20
C SER A 459 -21.29 22.88 22.57
N LEU A 460 -20.04 22.56 22.93
CA LEU A 460 -18.87 23.06 22.21
C LEU A 460 -18.99 22.74 20.72
N SER A 461 -19.23 21.47 20.35
CA SER A 461 -19.41 21.05 18.96
C SER A 461 -20.62 21.68 18.27
N ARG A 462 -20.40 22.10 17.02
CA ARG A 462 -21.43 22.53 16.08
C ARG A 462 -21.87 21.35 15.22
N HIS A 463 -23.16 21.25 14.96
CA HIS A 463 -23.73 20.19 14.11
C HIS A 463 -24.38 20.79 12.87
N PHE A 464 -23.85 20.43 11.70
CA PHE A 464 -24.41 20.83 10.42
C PHE A 464 -25.08 19.63 9.74
N PRO A 465 -26.26 19.82 9.10
CA PRO A 465 -26.98 18.76 8.38
C PRO A 465 -26.35 18.52 6.99
N TRP A 466 -25.07 18.17 6.98
CA TRP A 466 -24.33 17.83 5.78
C TRP A 466 -24.60 16.38 5.34
N SER A 467 -24.23 16.07 4.10
CA SER A 467 -24.42 14.73 3.54
C SER A 467 -23.52 13.69 4.24
N GLU A 468 -23.99 12.45 4.37
CA GLU A 468 -23.23 11.32 4.92
C GLU A 468 -21.87 11.12 4.22
N TRP A 469 -21.75 11.56 2.96
CA TRP A 469 -20.49 11.57 2.22
C TRP A 469 -19.38 12.41 2.89
N ASP A 470 -19.69 13.46 3.66
CA ASP A 470 -18.67 14.25 4.37
C ASP A 470 -18.00 13.47 5.53
N ARG A 471 -18.62 12.39 6.00
CA ARG A 471 -18.05 11.46 7.01
C ARG A 471 -17.14 10.40 6.39
N ALA A 472 -17.20 10.19 5.07
CA ALA A 472 -16.43 9.14 4.39
C ALA A 472 -14.89 9.24 4.49
N PRO A 473 -14.23 10.41 4.64
CA PRO A 473 -12.80 10.50 4.94
C PRO A 473 -12.38 9.65 6.14
N ALA A 474 -13.20 9.63 7.20
CA ALA A 474 -12.93 8.86 8.42
C ALA A 474 -12.92 7.34 8.15
N PHE A 475 -13.93 6.85 7.43
CA PHE A 475 -13.99 5.45 7.01
C PHE A 475 -12.86 5.07 6.05
N ILE A 476 -12.43 5.98 5.19
CA ILE A 476 -11.31 5.79 4.27
C ILE A 476 -9.98 5.68 5.03
N VAL A 477 -9.73 6.54 6.04
CA VAL A 477 -8.56 6.46 6.92
C VAL A 477 -8.52 5.12 7.65
N LEU A 478 -9.64 4.69 8.23
CA LEU A 478 -9.76 3.39 8.91
C LEU A 478 -9.50 2.21 7.94
N LEU A 479 -10.10 2.25 6.74
CA LEU A 479 -9.90 1.21 5.72
C LEU A 479 -8.44 1.15 5.24
N LEU A 480 -7.77 2.30 5.08
CA LEU A 480 -6.35 2.35 4.74
C LEU A 480 -5.46 1.81 5.88
N ALA A 481 -5.79 2.10 7.13
CA ALA A 481 -5.09 1.54 8.28
C ALA A 481 -5.21 0.00 8.26
N ILE A 482 -6.44 -0.54 8.19
CA ILE A 482 -6.70 -1.99 8.14
C ILE A 482 -6.03 -2.66 6.94
N ALA A 483 -6.11 -2.06 5.74
CA ALA A 483 -5.44 -2.58 4.54
C ALA A 483 -3.90 -2.56 4.70
N GLY A 484 -3.36 -1.53 5.34
CA GLY A 484 -1.96 -1.44 5.73
C GLY A 484 -1.52 -2.57 6.67
N LEU A 485 -2.35 -2.89 7.69
CA LEU A 485 -2.11 -4.02 8.60
C LEU A 485 -2.16 -5.37 7.90
N LEU A 486 -3.16 -5.59 7.04
CA LEU A 486 -3.29 -6.84 6.27
C LEU A 486 -2.09 -7.02 5.32
N TRP A 487 -1.64 -5.94 4.68
CA TRP A 487 -0.46 -5.94 3.82
C TRP A 487 0.83 -6.19 4.62
N LEU A 488 1.00 -5.57 5.80
CA LEU A 488 2.20 -5.76 6.60
C LEU A 488 2.24 -7.16 7.23
N SER A 489 1.14 -7.62 7.80
CA SER A 489 1.05 -8.95 8.42
C SER A 489 1.27 -10.09 7.41
N THR A 490 0.77 -9.97 6.17
CA THR A 490 1.09 -10.94 5.11
C THR A 490 2.58 -10.90 4.74
N LYS A 491 3.19 -9.71 4.60
CA LYS A 491 4.64 -9.55 4.38
C LYS A 491 5.48 -10.16 5.49
N GLU A 492 5.09 -10.00 6.74
CA GLU A 492 5.83 -10.49 7.90
C GLU A 492 5.67 -12.00 8.11
N ARG A 493 4.46 -12.55 7.91
CA ARG A 493 4.25 -14.02 7.82
C ARG A 493 5.18 -14.64 6.77
N CYS A 494 5.25 -14.07 5.56
CA CYS A 494 6.18 -14.56 4.53
C CYS A 494 7.66 -14.51 4.97
N LYS A 495 8.10 -13.45 5.65
CA LYS A 495 9.47 -13.36 6.19
C LYS A 495 9.72 -14.39 7.28
N MET A 496 8.79 -14.62 8.21
CA MET A 496 8.95 -15.61 9.28
C MET A 496 8.96 -17.03 8.74
N CYS A 497 8.05 -17.39 7.82
CA CYS A 497 8.09 -18.68 7.12
C CYS A 497 9.42 -18.88 6.40
N PHE A 498 9.94 -17.84 5.73
CA PHE A 498 11.23 -17.88 5.05
C PHE A 498 12.43 -17.96 6.01
N ALA A 499 12.36 -17.33 7.19
CA ALA A 499 13.40 -17.41 8.22
C ALA A 499 13.43 -18.80 8.89
N VAL A 500 12.27 -19.40 9.17
CA VAL A 500 12.16 -20.79 9.65
C VAL A 500 12.69 -21.76 8.58
N PHE A 501 12.38 -21.52 7.31
CA PHE A 501 12.91 -22.30 6.17
C PHE A 501 14.42 -22.08 5.92
N LEU A 502 14.96 -20.93 6.34
CA LEU A 502 16.40 -20.60 6.34
C LEU A 502 17.11 -20.93 7.66
N GLY A 503 16.49 -21.72 8.54
CA GLY A 503 17.20 -22.48 9.57
C GLY A 503 18.08 -23.54 8.92
N LEU A 504 19.19 -23.10 8.32
CA LEU A 504 19.95 -23.89 7.36
C LEU A 504 20.75 -25.00 8.05
N SER A 505 20.45 -26.24 7.64
CA SER A 505 21.33 -27.40 7.76
C SER A 505 22.80 -27.08 7.43
N GLY A 506 23.74 -27.80 8.06
CA GLY A 506 25.19 -27.67 7.83
C GLY A 506 25.64 -27.76 6.36
N ALA A 507 24.80 -28.28 5.46
CA ALA A 507 24.99 -28.19 4.01
C ALA A 507 25.09 -26.74 3.46
N ALA A 508 24.57 -25.74 4.18
CA ALA A 508 24.74 -24.34 3.83
C ALA A 508 25.97 -23.70 4.49
N GLU A 509 26.37 -24.17 5.67
CA GLU A 509 27.63 -23.75 6.30
C GLU A 509 28.82 -24.22 5.46
N GLY A 510 28.77 -25.44 4.91
CA GLY A 510 29.70 -25.90 3.88
C GLY A 510 29.67 -25.01 2.64
N ARG A 511 28.49 -24.55 2.21
CA ARG A 511 28.34 -23.63 1.08
C ARG A 511 28.88 -22.22 1.37
N ILE A 512 28.77 -21.73 2.60
CA ILE A 512 29.33 -20.46 3.09
C ILE A 512 30.85 -20.58 3.23
N LYS A 513 31.38 -21.71 3.72
CA LYS A 513 32.81 -22.02 3.76
C LYS A 513 33.40 -22.19 2.34
N ALA A 514 32.63 -22.71 1.38
CA ALA A 514 33.02 -22.73 -0.03
C ALA A 514 32.99 -21.33 -0.67
N LEU A 515 31.95 -20.53 -0.37
CA LEU A 515 31.86 -19.14 -0.81
C LEU A 515 32.96 -18.26 -0.20
N SER A 516 33.38 -18.50 1.04
CA SER A 516 34.47 -17.76 1.68
C SER A 516 35.85 -18.18 1.14
N ARG A 517 36.04 -19.46 0.77
CA ARG A 517 37.20 -19.90 -0.04
C ARG A 517 37.23 -19.20 -1.40
N MET A 518 36.14 -19.26 -2.19
CA MET A 518 36.02 -18.51 -3.45
C MET A 518 36.28 -17.00 -3.25
N ASN A 519 35.77 -16.42 -2.17
CA ASN A 519 35.97 -15.01 -1.84
C ASN A 519 37.42 -14.66 -1.47
N ARG A 520 38.32 -15.63 -1.24
CA ARG A 520 39.78 -15.34 -1.22
C ARG A 520 40.34 -15.18 -2.63
N PHE A 521 39.92 -16.02 -3.57
CA PHE A 521 40.44 -16.05 -4.96
C PHE A 521 39.93 -14.93 -5.88
N VAL A 522 38.79 -14.28 -5.58
CA VAL A 522 38.27 -13.18 -6.43
C VAL A 522 39.11 -11.89 -6.22
N PRO A 523 39.57 -11.23 -7.30
CA PRO A 523 40.31 -9.95 -7.21
C PRO A 523 39.57 -8.85 -6.46
N ALA A 524 40.32 -7.92 -5.85
CA ALA A 524 39.75 -6.80 -5.10
C ALA A 524 38.88 -5.87 -5.96
N THR A 525 39.23 -5.70 -7.24
CA THR A 525 38.43 -4.98 -8.26
C THR A 525 37.09 -5.68 -8.49
N ALA A 526 37.11 -6.95 -8.91
CA ALA A 526 35.90 -7.75 -9.12
C ALA A 526 34.99 -7.83 -7.89
N LYS A 527 35.54 -7.79 -6.66
CA LYS A 527 34.76 -7.66 -5.41
C LYS A 527 34.07 -6.29 -5.29
N ARG A 528 34.74 -5.19 -5.63
CA ARG A 528 34.13 -3.84 -5.66
C ARG A 528 33.01 -3.77 -6.71
N ASP A 529 33.24 -4.33 -7.89
CA ASP A 529 32.26 -4.33 -8.99
C ASP A 529 31.04 -5.20 -8.66
N LEU A 530 31.25 -6.40 -8.09
CA LEU A 530 30.16 -7.24 -7.60
C LEU A 530 29.34 -6.55 -6.50
N ARG A 531 30.01 -5.85 -5.57
CA ARG A 531 29.35 -5.03 -4.53
C ARG A 531 28.55 -3.88 -5.15
N ALA A 532 29.10 -3.19 -6.15
CA ALA A 532 28.43 -2.11 -6.87
C ALA A 532 27.19 -2.61 -7.62
N LEU A 533 27.30 -3.71 -8.38
CA LEU A 533 26.18 -4.36 -9.06
C LEU A 533 25.10 -4.87 -8.08
N GLN A 534 25.50 -5.45 -6.95
CA GLN A 534 24.57 -5.86 -5.90
C GLN A 534 23.81 -4.65 -5.32
N ARG A 535 24.53 -3.55 -5.01
CA ARG A 535 23.94 -2.30 -4.51
C ARG A 535 22.99 -1.68 -5.54
N LEU A 536 23.40 -1.60 -6.81
CA LEU A 536 22.59 -1.12 -7.93
C LEU A 536 21.30 -1.95 -8.12
N ARG A 537 21.37 -3.28 -7.99
CA ARG A 537 20.19 -4.17 -8.00
C ARG A 537 19.24 -3.93 -6.81
N ILE A 538 19.77 -3.56 -5.64
CA ILE A 538 18.96 -3.18 -4.48
C ILE A 538 18.28 -1.82 -4.72
N LEU A 539 19.02 -0.82 -5.21
CA LEU A 539 18.51 0.52 -5.47
C LEU A 539 17.40 0.54 -6.53
N HIS A 540 17.53 -0.22 -7.63
CA HIS A 540 16.43 -0.36 -8.60
C HIS A 540 15.16 -0.99 -7.99
N LYS A 541 15.29 -1.96 -7.07
CA LYS A 541 14.14 -2.52 -6.34
C LYS A 541 13.51 -1.49 -5.39
N LEU A 542 14.33 -0.69 -4.70
CA LEU A 542 13.85 0.39 -3.83
C LEU A 542 13.12 1.47 -4.64
N ARG A 543 13.70 1.92 -5.76
CA ARG A 543 13.07 2.87 -6.68
C ARG A 543 11.76 2.35 -7.25
N ALA A 544 11.69 1.11 -7.72
CA ALA A 544 10.44 0.53 -8.22
C ALA A 544 9.35 0.40 -7.14
N ARG A 545 9.73 0.24 -5.86
CA ARG A 545 8.82 0.26 -4.72
C ARG A 545 8.34 1.68 -4.41
N SER A 546 9.23 2.65 -4.33
CA SER A 546 8.88 4.07 -4.11
C SER A 546 8.05 4.63 -5.26
N ASP A 547 8.41 4.35 -6.52
CA ASP A 547 7.58 4.67 -7.70
C ASP A 547 6.17 4.04 -7.59
N SER A 548 6.02 2.83 -7.03
CA SER A 548 4.71 2.19 -6.82
C SER A 548 3.89 2.89 -5.73
N PHE A 549 4.53 3.39 -4.66
CA PHE A 549 3.86 4.19 -3.63
C PHE A 549 3.44 5.56 -4.16
N CYS A 550 4.31 6.25 -4.91
CA CYS A 550 3.97 7.54 -5.53
C CYS A 550 2.75 7.43 -6.45
N ILE A 551 2.67 6.35 -7.25
CA ILE A 551 1.49 6.05 -8.07
C ILE A 551 0.25 5.88 -7.17
N GLY A 552 0.30 5.03 -6.16
CA GLY A 552 -0.85 4.79 -5.27
C GLY A 552 -1.36 6.06 -4.58
N LEU A 553 -0.45 6.88 -4.06
CA LEU A 553 -0.77 8.18 -3.45
C LEU A 553 -1.34 9.18 -4.46
N ALA A 554 -0.85 9.20 -5.70
CA ALA A 554 -1.40 10.03 -6.76
C ALA A 554 -2.84 9.63 -7.12
N VAL A 555 -3.11 8.32 -7.31
CA VAL A 555 -4.49 7.81 -7.53
C VAL A 555 -5.40 8.21 -6.38
N PHE A 556 -4.94 7.99 -5.15
CA PHE A 556 -5.72 8.27 -3.96
C PHE A 556 -6.01 9.77 -3.82
N SER A 557 -5.04 10.66 -4.12
CA SER A 557 -5.27 12.11 -4.11
C SER A 557 -6.28 12.60 -5.15
N VAL A 558 -6.38 11.94 -6.32
CA VAL A 558 -7.40 12.24 -7.32
C VAL A 558 -8.77 11.75 -6.86
N LEU A 559 -8.83 10.55 -6.27
CA LEU A 559 -10.07 10.00 -5.72
C LEU A 559 -10.62 10.87 -4.57
N THR A 560 -9.76 11.38 -3.67
CA THR A 560 -10.21 12.27 -2.60
C THR A 560 -10.76 13.59 -3.11
N VAL A 561 -10.21 14.15 -4.20
CA VAL A 561 -10.74 15.38 -4.82
C VAL A 561 -12.10 15.12 -5.48
N TRP A 562 -12.27 14.02 -6.21
CA TRP A 562 -13.57 13.65 -6.78
C TRP A 562 -14.64 13.43 -5.69
N LEU A 563 -14.27 12.75 -4.59
CA LEU A 563 -15.16 12.57 -3.44
C LEU A 563 -15.45 13.89 -2.69
N GLN A 564 -14.48 14.80 -2.59
CA GLN A 564 -14.67 16.14 -2.01
C GLN A 564 -15.78 16.90 -2.75
N PHE A 565 -15.70 16.99 -4.09
CA PHE A 565 -16.75 17.64 -4.89
C PHE A 565 -18.12 16.93 -4.77
N ARG A 566 -18.13 15.59 -4.69
CA ARG A 566 -19.36 14.82 -4.45
C ARG A 566 -20.00 15.16 -3.09
N ALA A 567 -19.19 15.30 -2.03
CA ALA A 567 -19.66 15.68 -0.70
C ALA A 567 -20.16 17.14 -0.66
N ILE A 568 -19.42 18.08 -1.27
CA ILE A 568 -19.82 19.49 -1.42
C ILE A 568 -21.19 19.58 -2.08
N TRP A 569 -21.35 18.95 -3.25
CA TRP A 569 -22.54 19.08 -4.08
C TRP A 569 -23.79 18.41 -3.50
N HIS A 570 -23.63 17.30 -2.79
CA HIS A 570 -24.76 16.62 -2.14
C HIS A 570 -25.22 17.34 -0.84
N SER A 571 -24.49 18.35 -0.36
CA SER A 571 -24.93 19.14 0.79
C SER A 571 -25.92 20.22 0.33
N SER A 572 -27.14 20.19 0.89
CA SER A 572 -28.24 21.09 0.50
C SER A 572 -28.15 22.50 1.14
N ALA A 573 -27.06 22.79 1.85
CA ALA A 573 -26.93 23.99 2.66
C ALA A 573 -26.53 25.21 1.80
N LYS A 574 -27.39 26.23 1.74
CA LYS A 574 -27.04 27.53 1.14
C LYS A 574 -25.94 28.19 1.96
N TYR A 575 -24.84 28.58 1.31
CA TYR A 575 -23.73 29.28 1.92
C TYR A 575 -24.20 30.57 2.61
N HIS A 576 -24.01 30.67 3.93
CA HIS A 576 -24.29 31.89 4.69
C HIS A 576 -23.01 32.74 4.71
N ARG A 577 -23.09 33.99 4.22
CA ARG A 577 -21.93 34.87 4.05
C ARG A 577 -21.18 35.18 5.36
N ASP A 578 -21.85 35.03 6.49
CA ASP A 578 -21.36 35.48 7.79
C ASP A 578 -20.53 34.40 8.54
N LEU A 579 -20.51 33.15 8.05
CA LEU A 579 -19.68 32.06 8.60
C LEU A 579 -18.87 31.37 7.48
N PRO A 580 -17.70 31.92 7.08
CA PRO A 580 -16.91 31.41 5.96
C PRO A 580 -16.28 30.03 6.19
N LEU A 581 -16.38 29.48 7.41
CA LEU A 581 -15.74 28.23 7.86
C LEU A 581 -16.71 27.04 7.94
N GLN A 582 -17.86 27.19 7.29
CA GLN A 582 -18.97 26.23 7.27
C GLN A 582 -19.07 25.50 5.92
N ALA A 583 -17.95 25.36 5.19
CA ALA A 583 -17.92 24.68 3.91
C ALA A 583 -17.91 23.14 4.09
N PRO A 584 -18.74 22.41 3.33
CA PRO A 584 -18.64 20.95 3.23
C PRO A 584 -17.32 20.54 2.57
N GLY A 585 -16.79 19.35 2.90
CA GLY A 585 -15.59 18.80 2.25
C GLY A 585 -14.26 19.16 2.90
N GLU A 586 -14.22 19.92 3.99
CA GLU A 586 -12.96 20.28 4.68
C GLU A 586 -12.18 19.07 5.23
N ALA A 587 -12.89 18.03 5.68
CA ALA A 587 -12.27 16.76 6.06
C ALA A 587 -11.51 16.09 4.89
N TYR A 588 -11.95 16.31 3.64
CA TYR A 588 -11.23 15.87 2.45
C TYR A 588 -10.03 16.77 2.12
N ALA A 589 -10.10 18.09 2.33
CA ALA A 589 -8.97 18.99 2.15
C ALA A 589 -7.82 18.66 3.11
N ALA A 590 -8.14 18.34 4.37
CA ALA A 590 -7.19 17.87 5.37
C ALA A 590 -6.56 16.51 5.01
N LEU A 591 -7.38 15.57 4.55
CA LEU A 591 -6.90 14.28 4.03
C LEU A 591 -5.98 14.46 2.81
N LEU A 592 -6.33 15.37 1.89
CA LEU A 592 -5.51 15.73 0.72
C LEU A 592 -4.16 16.36 1.13
N LEU A 593 -4.14 17.21 2.15
CA LEU A 593 -2.91 17.75 2.73
C LEU A 593 -2.00 16.64 3.29
N LEU A 594 -2.56 15.66 4.01
CA LEU A 594 -1.79 14.52 4.49
C LEU A 594 -1.23 13.68 3.33
N ILE A 595 -2.04 13.38 2.31
CA ILE A 595 -1.61 12.59 1.14
C ILE A 595 -0.50 13.32 0.37
N THR A 596 -0.63 14.64 0.19
CA THR A 596 0.36 15.45 -0.53
C THR A 596 1.70 15.52 0.21
N LEU A 597 1.70 15.75 1.52
CA LEU A 597 2.93 15.72 2.33
C LEU A 597 3.65 14.36 2.22
N VAL A 598 2.91 13.24 2.30
CA VAL A 598 3.48 11.89 2.13
C VAL A 598 3.98 11.68 0.70
N LEU A 599 3.25 12.16 -0.32
CA LEU A 599 3.67 12.09 -1.73
C LEU A 599 4.95 12.88 -1.98
N LEU A 600 5.05 14.12 -1.50
CA LEU A 600 6.24 14.98 -1.62
C LEU A 600 7.45 14.33 -0.95
N HIS A 601 7.27 13.75 0.25
CA HIS A 601 8.33 12.99 0.92
C HIS A 601 8.78 11.76 0.10
N GLN A 602 7.84 11.00 -0.49
CA GLN A 602 8.17 9.87 -1.36
C GLN A 602 8.87 10.29 -2.66
N VAL A 603 8.48 11.44 -3.25
CA VAL A 603 9.14 12.02 -4.43
C VAL A 603 10.58 12.42 -4.09
N HIS A 604 10.80 13.10 -2.96
CA HIS A 604 12.16 13.42 -2.48
C HIS A 604 13.00 12.15 -2.29
N TYR A 605 12.48 11.15 -1.55
CA TYR A 605 13.17 9.87 -1.33
C TYR A 605 13.51 9.15 -2.65
N ARG A 606 12.58 9.12 -3.61
CA ARG A 606 12.81 8.57 -4.96
C ARG A 606 13.97 9.26 -5.68
N TYR A 607 14.06 10.58 -5.57
CA TYR A 607 15.15 11.35 -6.19
C TYR A 607 16.50 11.12 -5.50
N CYS A 608 16.55 10.93 -4.18
CA CYS A 608 17.75 10.46 -3.47
C CYS A 608 18.23 9.10 -4.02
N VAL A 609 17.32 8.12 -4.18
CA VAL A 609 17.66 6.80 -4.74
C VAL A 609 18.11 6.91 -6.21
N LYS A 610 17.51 7.82 -7.00
CA LYS A 610 17.93 8.08 -8.39
C LYS A 610 19.34 8.65 -8.46
N LEU A 611 19.67 9.63 -7.60
CA LEU A 611 21.01 10.21 -7.48
C LEU A 611 22.06 9.13 -7.19
N GLU A 612 21.79 8.24 -6.22
CA GLU A 612 22.71 7.15 -5.86
C GLU A 612 22.93 6.14 -7.01
N ILE A 613 21.88 5.83 -7.80
CA ILE A 613 22.01 4.99 -9.00
C ILE A 613 22.91 5.66 -10.04
N MET A 614 22.76 6.97 -10.27
CA MET A 614 23.55 7.69 -11.28
C MET A 614 25.02 7.81 -10.88
N VAL A 615 25.32 8.04 -9.59
CA VAL A 615 26.69 7.99 -9.05
C VAL A 615 27.31 6.59 -9.22
N LEU A 616 26.58 5.51 -8.92
CA LEU A 616 27.07 4.13 -9.11
C LEU A 616 27.23 3.70 -10.58
N ARG A 617 26.63 4.44 -11.52
CA ARG A 617 26.82 4.26 -12.96
C ARG A 617 27.91 5.18 -13.55
N ASN A 618 28.68 5.87 -12.69
CA ASN A 618 29.67 6.87 -13.06
C ASN A 618 29.14 8.00 -13.97
N GLN A 619 27.82 8.29 -13.91
CA GLN A 619 27.19 9.39 -14.65
C GLN A 619 27.28 10.73 -13.91
N LEU A 620 27.71 10.72 -12.65
CA LEU A 620 27.82 11.88 -11.77
C LEU A 620 29.07 11.73 -10.90
N PRO A 621 29.79 12.83 -10.58
CA PRO A 621 30.94 12.79 -9.68
C PRO A 621 30.54 12.36 -8.26
N PRO A 622 31.41 11.66 -7.53
CA PRO A 622 31.08 11.09 -6.22
C PRO A 622 30.77 12.16 -5.14
N ASP A 623 31.28 13.38 -5.29
CA ASP A 623 31.12 14.46 -4.31
C ASP A 623 29.68 14.99 -4.23
N SER A 624 28.87 14.80 -5.28
CA SER A 624 27.45 15.21 -5.28
C SER A 624 26.56 14.32 -4.41
N ARG A 625 27.09 13.26 -3.79
CA ARG A 625 26.33 12.22 -3.07
C ARG A 625 25.65 12.71 -1.79
N TYR A 626 26.08 13.83 -1.24
CA TYR A 626 25.65 14.31 0.09
C TYR A 626 24.47 15.30 0.06
N SER A 627 24.15 15.91 -1.08
CA SER A 627 23.01 16.84 -1.19
C SER A 627 22.42 16.89 -2.58
N LEU A 628 21.10 16.68 -2.68
CA LEU A 628 20.30 16.88 -3.90
C LEU A 628 20.45 18.29 -4.48
N TRP A 629 20.59 19.30 -3.62
CA TRP A 629 20.74 20.70 -4.01
C TRP A 629 22.08 21.02 -4.70
N ARG A 630 23.12 20.19 -4.48
CA ARG A 630 24.43 20.31 -5.15
C ARG A 630 24.55 19.41 -6.39
N SER A 631 23.46 18.75 -6.81
CA SER A 631 23.43 17.94 -8.03
C SER A 631 23.31 18.80 -9.30
N PRO A 632 23.78 18.34 -10.47
CA PRO A 632 23.73 19.14 -11.70
C PRO A 632 22.29 19.39 -12.17
N ARG A 633 22.10 20.47 -12.94
CA ARG A 633 20.80 20.98 -13.43
C ARG A 633 19.91 19.88 -14.05
N LEU A 634 20.52 18.88 -14.70
CA LEU A 634 19.84 17.72 -15.31
C LEU A 634 18.99 16.87 -14.34
N LEU A 635 19.34 16.84 -13.05
CA LEU A 635 18.59 16.10 -12.02
C LEU A 635 17.75 17.02 -11.12
N LEU A 636 18.25 18.24 -10.84
CA LEU A 636 17.58 19.20 -9.98
C LEU A 636 16.32 19.81 -10.63
N LEU A 637 16.36 20.16 -11.93
CA LEU A 637 15.21 20.73 -12.63
C LEU A 637 13.99 19.77 -12.66
N PRO A 638 14.10 18.50 -13.09
CA PRO A 638 12.95 17.59 -13.07
C PRO A 638 12.52 17.19 -11.65
N PHE A 639 13.39 17.32 -10.64
CA PHE A 639 12.99 17.18 -9.24
C PHE A 639 12.07 18.34 -8.82
N LEU A 640 12.47 19.60 -9.05
CA LEU A 640 11.65 20.77 -8.72
C LEU A 640 10.31 20.78 -9.47
N VAL A 641 10.31 20.43 -10.76
CA VAL A 641 9.07 20.33 -11.56
C VAL A 641 8.13 19.24 -11.03
N GLU A 642 8.65 18.04 -10.69
CA GLU A 642 7.81 17.00 -10.07
C GLU A 642 7.34 17.39 -8.66
N LEU A 643 8.15 18.11 -7.88
CA LEU A 643 7.78 18.61 -6.56
C LEU A 643 6.63 19.62 -6.65
N LEU A 644 6.72 20.58 -7.58
CA LEU A 644 5.67 21.58 -7.83
C LEU A 644 4.38 20.93 -8.36
N LEU A 645 4.46 20.04 -9.35
CA LEU A 645 3.29 19.32 -9.88
C LEU A 645 2.60 18.43 -8.83
N CYS A 646 3.34 17.91 -7.84
CA CYS A 646 2.77 17.14 -6.73
C CYS A 646 2.34 18.02 -5.53
N GLY A 647 2.86 19.24 -5.42
CA GLY A 647 2.62 20.18 -4.32
C GLY A 647 1.51 21.20 -4.58
N LEU A 648 1.04 21.36 -5.82
CA LEU A 648 -0.15 22.15 -6.14
C LEU A 648 -1.43 21.49 -5.61
N PHE A 649 -2.09 22.13 -4.66
CA PHE A 649 -3.46 21.92 -4.17
C PHE A 649 -3.90 23.16 -3.36
N LEU A 650 -5.21 23.31 -3.10
CA LEU A 650 -5.73 24.29 -2.16
C LEU A 650 -5.62 23.70 -0.74
N PRO A 651 -4.89 24.34 0.20
CA PRO A 651 -4.82 23.86 1.58
C PRO A 651 -6.19 24.04 2.28
N PRO A 652 -6.47 23.24 3.34
CA PRO A 652 -7.70 23.38 4.10
C PRO A 652 -7.82 24.78 4.73
N LEU A 653 -9.04 25.14 5.13
CA LEU A 653 -9.43 26.39 5.79
C LEU A 653 -9.41 27.64 4.88
N ILE A 654 -8.95 27.54 3.62
CA ILE A 654 -9.03 28.63 2.64
C ILE A 654 -10.28 28.46 1.79
N HIS A 655 -11.30 29.27 2.08
CA HIS A 655 -12.61 29.25 1.43
C HIS A 655 -12.86 30.52 0.61
N GLY A 656 -13.74 30.42 -0.38
CA GLY A 656 -14.22 31.56 -1.15
C GLY A 656 -15.07 31.13 -2.33
N HIS A 657 -15.59 32.10 -3.08
CA HIS A 657 -16.27 31.86 -4.35
C HIS A 657 -15.52 32.56 -5.48
N VAL A 658 -15.30 31.83 -6.57
CA VAL A 658 -14.76 32.38 -7.82
C VAL A 658 -15.95 32.63 -8.74
N TYR A 659 -16.31 33.91 -8.88
CA TYR A 659 -17.30 34.36 -9.86
C TYR A 659 -16.62 34.45 -11.23
N LEU A 660 -17.24 33.87 -12.25
CA LEU A 660 -16.79 33.89 -13.63
C LEU A 660 -17.95 34.37 -14.52
N ASP A 661 -17.64 35.39 -15.31
CA ASP A 661 -18.53 35.98 -16.28
C ASP A 661 -17.98 35.65 -17.68
N GLU A 662 -18.68 34.79 -18.42
CA GLU A 662 -18.29 34.39 -19.78
C GLU A 662 -19.14 35.13 -20.83
N GLU A 663 -18.56 36.06 -21.59
CA GLU A 663 -19.24 36.72 -22.72
C GLU A 663 -19.65 35.67 -23.78
N ARG A 664 -20.95 35.61 -24.13
CA ARG A 664 -21.46 34.64 -25.13
C ARG A 664 -21.90 35.29 -26.45
N TYR A 665 -22.56 36.44 -26.37
CA TYR A 665 -23.04 37.16 -27.53
C TYR A 665 -22.81 38.66 -27.32
N SER A 666 -22.04 39.28 -28.20
CA SER A 666 -22.03 40.74 -28.34
C SER A 666 -23.25 41.17 -29.15
N LEU A 667 -24.05 42.08 -28.60
CA LEU A 667 -25.13 42.71 -29.35
C LEU A 667 -24.53 43.73 -30.32
N PRO A 668 -25.04 43.84 -31.56
CA PRO A 668 -24.63 44.92 -32.45
C PRO A 668 -25.04 46.27 -31.84
N LYS A 669 -24.20 47.30 -31.97
CA LYS A 669 -24.51 48.68 -31.57
C LYS A 669 -25.64 49.25 -32.43
N ALA A 670 -26.88 48.96 -32.05
CA ALA A 670 -28.07 49.37 -32.78
C ALA A 670 -28.77 50.57 -32.11
N THR A 671 -29.11 51.57 -32.92
CA THR A 671 -29.73 52.84 -32.50
C THR A 671 -31.26 52.73 -32.43
N LEU A 672 -31.80 51.83 -31.59
CA LEU A 672 -33.24 51.69 -31.36
C LEU A 672 -33.61 51.68 -29.87
N GLU A 673 -34.79 52.25 -29.57
CA GLU A 673 -35.29 52.58 -28.23
C GLU A 673 -35.73 51.36 -27.37
N VAL A 674 -35.48 50.14 -27.84
CA VAL A 674 -35.88 48.89 -27.16
C VAL A 674 -34.65 48.08 -26.82
N LEU A 675 -34.31 48.02 -25.53
CA LEU A 675 -33.23 47.19 -25.00
C LEU A 675 -33.57 45.70 -25.22
N PRO A 676 -32.80 44.94 -26.02
CA PRO A 676 -33.06 43.51 -26.20
C PRO A 676 -32.64 42.73 -24.94
N ALA A 677 -33.61 42.17 -24.22
CA ALA A 677 -33.33 41.36 -23.04
C ALA A 677 -32.64 40.03 -23.42
N CYS A 678 -31.52 39.72 -22.75
CA CYS A 678 -30.82 38.44 -22.93
C CYS A 678 -31.73 37.25 -22.55
N PRO A 679 -31.72 36.15 -23.32
CA PRO A 679 -32.50 34.97 -22.97
C PRO A 679 -31.92 34.27 -21.74
N LYS A 680 -32.77 34.02 -20.73
CA LYS A 680 -32.38 33.27 -19.51
C LYS A 680 -31.76 31.93 -19.90
N PRO A 681 -30.61 31.52 -19.32
CA PRO A 681 -30.00 32.03 -18.09
C PRO A 681 -28.96 33.17 -18.25
N LEU A 682 -28.79 33.75 -19.45
CA LEU A 682 -27.82 34.83 -19.67
C LEU A 682 -28.29 36.13 -19.00
N THR A 683 -27.36 36.87 -18.40
CA THR A 683 -27.61 38.21 -17.83
C THR A 683 -26.90 39.27 -18.67
N MET A 684 -27.42 40.50 -18.64
CA MET A 684 -26.84 41.63 -19.36
C MET A 684 -26.01 42.46 -18.38
N THR A 685 -24.74 42.71 -18.68
CA THR A 685 -23.89 43.58 -17.87
C THR A 685 -24.15 45.05 -18.18
N ILE A 686 -24.03 45.92 -17.17
CA ILE A 686 -24.36 47.36 -17.29
C ILE A 686 -23.29 48.13 -18.09
N SER A 687 -22.07 47.58 -18.18
CA SER A 687 -20.91 48.24 -18.82
C SER A 687 -20.81 47.99 -20.32
N ASN A 688 -21.27 46.84 -20.82
CA ASN A 688 -21.10 46.41 -22.21
C ASN A 688 -22.44 45.89 -22.75
N GLN A 689 -22.73 46.10 -24.03
CA GLN A 689 -23.89 45.49 -24.71
C GLN A 689 -23.61 44.01 -25.04
N ALA A 690 -23.34 43.20 -24.01
CA ALA A 690 -23.05 41.78 -24.10
C ALA A 690 -24.02 40.96 -23.24
N CYS A 691 -24.34 39.74 -23.71
CA CYS A 691 -25.06 38.75 -22.93
C CYS A 691 -24.05 37.75 -22.36
N ASP A 692 -23.92 37.78 -21.04
CA ASP A 692 -22.88 37.09 -20.30
C ASP A 692 -23.48 35.93 -19.52
N LEU A 693 -22.71 34.85 -19.41
CA LEU A 693 -23.06 33.69 -18.61
C LEU A 693 -22.36 33.80 -17.25
N GLN A 694 -23.08 34.27 -16.24
CA GLN A 694 -22.56 34.43 -14.89
C GLN A 694 -22.76 33.16 -14.06
N TYR A 695 -21.69 32.69 -13.43
CA TYR A 695 -21.75 31.55 -12.50
C TYR A 695 -20.62 31.62 -11.47
N SER A 696 -20.81 30.92 -10.35
CA SER A 696 -19.84 30.90 -9.25
C SER A 696 -19.40 29.48 -8.94
N TYR A 697 -18.08 29.24 -8.96
CA TYR A 697 -17.51 28.02 -8.36
C TYR A 697 -17.17 28.25 -6.88
N PRO A 698 -17.21 27.20 -6.04
CA PRO A 698 -16.45 27.18 -4.79
C PRO A 698 -14.94 27.21 -5.11
N LEU A 699 -14.12 27.92 -4.33
CA LEU A 699 -12.67 28.07 -4.54
C LEU A 699 -11.92 26.74 -4.62
N GLU A 700 -12.48 25.73 -3.96
CA GLU A 700 -12.12 24.32 -3.96
C GLU A 700 -12.00 23.75 -5.39
N ILE A 701 -12.61 24.37 -6.41
CA ILE A 701 -12.41 24.06 -7.84
C ILE A 701 -10.92 24.06 -8.25
N VAL A 702 -10.06 24.82 -7.55
CA VAL A 702 -8.60 24.81 -7.74
C VAL A 702 -8.00 23.41 -7.51
N ASN A 703 -8.61 22.56 -6.69
CA ASN A 703 -8.18 21.17 -6.51
C ASN A 703 -8.31 20.31 -7.78
N MET A 704 -9.00 20.77 -8.84
CA MET A 704 -8.95 20.12 -10.15
C MET A 704 -7.55 20.03 -10.74
N VAL A 705 -6.63 20.91 -10.35
CA VAL A 705 -5.19 20.84 -10.71
C VAL A 705 -4.54 19.53 -10.24
N VAL A 706 -5.09 18.88 -9.20
CA VAL A 706 -4.64 17.56 -8.71
C VAL A 706 -4.77 16.47 -9.78
N LEU A 707 -5.68 16.62 -10.75
CA LEU A 707 -5.80 15.71 -11.90
C LEU A 707 -4.52 15.63 -12.74
N LEU A 708 -3.66 16.67 -12.74
CA LEU A 708 -2.35 16.59 -13.40
C LEU A 708 -1.51 15.42 -12.87
N ARG A 709 -1.65 15.06 -11.59
CA ARG A 709 -0.92 13.93 -10.95
C ARG A 709 -1.22 12.57 -11.60
N LEU A 710 -2.25 12.48 -12.45
CA LEU A 710 -2.46 11.31 -13.32
C LEU A 710 -1.26 11.00 -14.23
N TYR A 711 -0.31 11.93 -14.45
CA TYR A 711 0.96 11.64 -15.13
C TYR A 711 1.75 10.47 -14.51
N TRP A 712 1.53 10.16 -13.22
CA TRP A 712 2.11 8.97 -12.58
C TRP A 712 1.60 7.65 -13.18
N PHE A 713 0.40 7.59 -13.74
CA PHE A 713 -0.12 6.37 -14.39
C PHE A 713 0.74 5.92 -15.58
N ALA A 714 1.31 6.84 -16.36
CA ALA A 714 2.26 6.50 -17.43
C ALA A 714 3.49 5.72 -16.91
N ARG A 715 3.82 5.85 -15.62
CA ARG A 715 4.94 5.16 -14.96
C ARG A 715 4.55 3.75 -14.47
N VAL A 716 3.26 3.40 -14.40
CA VAL A 716 2.78 2.04 -14.10
C VAL A 716 3.36 1.04 -15.10
N ILE A 717 3.33 1.39 -16.38
CA ILE A 717 3.81 0.55 -17.49
C ILE A 717 5.29 0.19 -17.30
N ARG A 718 6.16 1.19 -17.09
CA ARG A 718 7.58 1.00 -16.75
C ARG A 718 7.77 0.14 -15.49
N ASN A 719 6.97 0.36 -14.45
CA ASN A 719 7.09 -0.38 -13.19
C ASN A 719 6.69 -1.86 -13.33
N GLN A 720 5.66 -2.16 -14.12
CA GLN A 720 5.25 -3.54 -14.41
C GLN A 720 6.31 -4.27 -15.26
N LEU A 721 6.85 -3.59 -16.28
CA LEU A 721 7.93 -4.12 -17.13
C LEU A 721 9.20 -4.38 -16.31
N SER A 722 9.64 -3.42 -15.49
CA SER A 722 10.85 -3.58 -14.66
C SER A 722 10.70 -4.71 -13.63
N LYS A 723 9.52 -4.86 -13.00
CA LYS A 723 9.23 -5.99 -12.11
C LYS A 723 9.35 -7.33 -12.84
N GLN A 724 8.86 -7.44 -14.06
CA GLN A 724 8.97 -8.66 -14.86
C GLN A 724 10.42 -8.95 -15.28
N LEU A 725 11.15 -7.95 -15.78
CA LEU A 725 12.57 -8.06 -16.15
C LEU A 725 13.49 -8.45 -14.97
N ILE A 726 13.13 -8.07 -13.73
CA ILE A 726 13.89 -8.38 -12.51
C ILE A 726 13.46 -9.71 -11.86
N ALA A 727 12.19 -10.10 -12.02
CA ALA A 727 11.63 -11.32 -11.45
C ALA A 727 11.98 -12.57 -12.27
N ASP A 728 12.14 -12.43 -13.58
CA ASP A 728 12.57 -13.53 -14.45
C ASP A 728 14.00 -13.95 -14.04
N LYS A 729 14.13 -15.13 -13.42
CA LYS A 729 15.38 -15.60 -12.78
C LYS A 729 16.50 -15.96 -13.77
N THR A 730 16.29 -15.78 -15.07
CA THR A 730 17.28 -16.05 -16.12
C THR A 730 18.45 -15.07 -16.00
N THR A 731 19.61 -15.60 -15.61
CA THR A 731 20.77 -14.89 -15.02
C THR A 731 21.50 -13.91 -15.94
N ALA A 732 21.05 -13.72 -17.20
CA ALA A 732 21.82 -13.07 -18.26
C ALA A 732 21.24 -11.74 -18.80
N ARG A 733 19.99 -11.36 -18.48
CA ARG A 733 19.37 -10.18 -19.12
C ARG A 733 19.91 -8.80 -18.72
N PRO A 734 20.34 -8.52 -17.46
CA PRO A 734 20.93 -7.23 -17.12
C PRO A 734 22.22 -6.93 -17.90
N ALA A 735 23.01 -7.96 -18.22
CA ALA A 735 24.23 -7.82 -19.02
C ALA A 735 23.91 -7.38 -20.46
N ILE A 736 22.83 -7.90 -21.07
CA ILE A 736 22.40 -7.52 -22.42
C ILE A 736 22.02 -6.02 -22.47
N PHE A 737 21.38 -5.49 -21.42
CA PHE A 737 21.10 -4.05 -21.29
C PHE A 737 22.33 -3.20 -20.94
N SER A 738 23.44 -3.81 -20.53
CA SER A 738 24.73 -3.13 -20.33
C SER A 738 25.61 -3.17 -21.58
N MET A 739 25.46 -4.20 -22.42
CA MET A 739 26.21 -4.39 -23.67
C MET A 739 25.62 -3.58 -24.84
N LYS A 740 24.34 -3.22 -24.76
CA LYS A 740 23.67 -2.32 -25.69
C LYS A 740 23.07 -1.18 -24.87
N GLU A 741 23.59 0.03 -25.08
CA GLU A 741 23.53 1.21 -24.20
C GLU A 741 22.13 1.86 -24.06
N VAL A 742 21.12 1.04 -23.83
CA VAL A 742 19.71 1.42 -23.83
C VAL A 742 19.29 1.83 -22.42
N SER A 743 19.00 3.11 -22.24
CA SER A 743 18.53 3.65 -20.97
C SER A 743 17.13 3.13 -20.61
N ALA A 744 17.10 2.02 -19.86
CA ALA A 744 15.89 1.44 -19.24
C ALA A 744 15.15 2.40 -18.28
N ASP A 745 15.73 3.57 -18.00
CA ASP A 745 15.12 4.70 -17.30
C ASP A 745 14.07 5.46 -18.13
N SER A 746 14.11 5.36 -19.46
CA SER A 746 13.23 6.11 -20.35
C SER A 746 11.79 5.55 -20.40
N LEU A 747 10.81 6.43 -20.20
CA LEU A 747 9.39 6.07 -20.20
C LEU A 747 8.90 5.64 -21.59
N TRP A 748 9.34 6.35 -22.63
CA TRP A 748 8.97 6.08 -24.03
C TRP A 748 9.38 4.69 -24.51
N TRP A 749 10.61 4.27 -24.19
CA TRP A 749 11.09 2.92 -24.49
C TRP A 749 10.28 1.85 -23.74
N SER A 750 10.00 2.10 -22.46
CA SER A 750 9.19 1.21 -21.63
C SER A 750 7.76 1.05 -22.16
N PHE A 751 7.16 2.14 -22.65
CA PHE A 751 5.86 2.15 -23.30
C PHE A 751 5.90 1.32 -24.60
N ARG A 752 6.82 1.62 -25.52
CA ARG A 752 6.99 0.89 -26.79
C ARG A 752 7.11 -0.62 -26.59
N ILE A 753 7.92 -1.07 -25.62
CA ILE A 753 8.08 -2.50 -25.34
C ILE A 753 6.83 -3.11 -24.70
N SER A 754 6.18 -2.43 -23.75
CA SER A 754 4.96 -2.96 -23.14
C SER A 754 3.82 -3.06 -24.15
N PHE A 755 3.73 -2.10 -25.08
CA PHE A 755 2.80 -2.14 -26.20
C PHE A 755 3.11 -3.34 -27.10
N ALA A 756 4.36 -3.51 -27.56
CA ALA A 756 4.75 -4.63 -28.41
C ALA A 756 4.61 -6.02 -27.76
N LEU A 757 4.65 -6.11 -26.42
CA LEU A 757 4.51 -7.39 -25.69
C LEU A 757 3.07 -7.75 -25.31
N ARG A 758 2.24 -6.76 -24.93
CA ARG A 758 0.85 -6.96 -24.46
C ARG A 758 -0.03 -5.75 -24.81
N PRO A 759 -0.27 -5.49 -26.10
CA PRO A 759 -0.92 -4.27 -26.57
C PRO A 759 -2.34 -4.15 -26.02
N SER A 760 -3.13 -5.22 -26.08
CA SER A 760 -4.51 -5.27 -25.55
C SER A 760 -4.63 -4.82 -24.09
N LYS A 761 -3.71 -5.24 -23.22
CA LYS A 761 -3.73 -4.85 -21.80
C LYS A 761 -3.36 -3.38 -21.59
N VAL A 762 -2.42 -2.85 -22.38
CA VAL A 762 -2.01 -1.43 -22.32
C VAL A 762 -3.11 -0.52 -22.88
N LEU A 763 -3.74 -0.94 -23.98
CA LEU A 763 -4.82 -0.20 -24.63
C LEU A 763 -6.08 -0.14 -23.75
N PHE A 764 -6.48 -1.25 -23.13
CA PHE A 764 -7.60 -1.26 -22.19
C PHE A 764 -7.35 -0.36 -20.97
N THR A 765 -6.14 -0.39 -20.38
CA THR A 765 -5.84 0.48 -19.23
C THR A 765 -5.76 1.96 -19.62
N LEU A 766 -5.25 2.29 -20.81
CA LEU A 766 -5.25 3.65 -21.33
C LEU A 766 -6.68 4.16 -21.55
N PHE A 767 -7.52 3.36 -22.20
CA PHE A 767 -8.93 3.69 -22.44
C PHE A 767 -9.69 3.93 -21.13
N ALA A 768 -9.64 2.98 -20.18
CA ALA A 768 -10.39 3.08 -18.94
C ALA A 768 -9.93 4.27 -18.07
N THR A 769 -8.62 4.56 -18.02
CA THR A 769 -8.13 5.71 -17.25
C THR A 769 -8.48 7.04 -17.91
N LEU A 770 -8.40 7.15 -19.23
CA LEU A 770 -8.75 8.36 -19.96
C LEU A 770 -10.27 8.62 -19.93
N TRP A 771 -11.10 7.60 -20.16
CA TRP A 771 -12.55 7.71 -20.12
C TRP A 771 -13.06 8.17 -18.74
N VAL A 772 -12.70 7.46 -17.66
CA VAL A 772 -13.19 7.79 -16.32
C VAL A 772 -12.66 9.15 -15.82
N SER A 773 -11.39 9.48 -16.08
CA SER A 773 -10.84 10.77 -15.64
C SER A 773 -11.44 11.97 -16.39
N THR A 774 -11.79 11.80 -17.67
CA THR A 774 -12.40 12.87 -18.46
C THR A 774 -13.89 13.04 -18.14
N ALA A 775 -14.62 11.96 -17.88
CA ALA A 775 -16.00 12.01 -17.38
C ALA A 775 -16.07 12.70 -16.00
N ALA A 776 -15.16 12.33 -15.09
CA ALA A 776 -15.04 13.01 -13.79
C ALA A 776 -14.71 14.50 -13.96
N ALA A 777 -13.78 14.85 -14.85
CA ALA A 777 -13.42 16.25 -15.10
C ALA A 777 -14.62 17.07 -15.62
N VAL A 778 -15.32 16.59 -16.65
CA VAL A 778 -16.47 17.27 -17.24
C VAL A 778 -17.61 17.40 -16.24
N SER A 779 -17.97 16.33 -15.52
CA SER A 779 -19.05 16.38 -14.51
C SER A 779 -18.75 17.31 -13.33
N ILE A 780 -17.50 17.60 -12.99
CA ILE A 780 -17.19 18.59 -11.94
C ILE A 780 -17.31 20.02 -12.50
N PHE A 781 -16.84 20.28 -13.73
CA PHE A 781 -16.91 21.61 -14.33
C PHE A 781 -18.34 22.05 -14.71
N GLU A 782 -19.21 21.12 -15.14
CA GLU A 782 -20.58 21.44 -15.60
C GLU A 782 -21.64 21.54 -14.48
N ARG A 783 -21.30 21.15 -13.24
CA ARG A 783 -22.21 21.21 -12.06
C ARG A 783 -22.83 22.56 -11.72
N PRO A 784 -22.19 23.76 -11.84
CA PRO A 784 -22.84 25.01 -11.43
C PRO A 784 -24.09 25.35 -12.26
N PHE A 785 -24.31 24.64 -13.37
CA PHE A 785 -25.53 24.74 -14.16
C PHE A 785 -26.43 23.51 -14.00
N PRO A 786 -27.76 23.70 -13.83
CA PRO A 786 -28.73 22.60 -13.85
C PRO A 786 -28.85 22.04 -15.28
N SER A 787 -27.90 21.21 -15.66
CA SER A 787 -27.78 20.57 -16.96
C SER A 787 -27.92 19.05 -16.82
N ARG A 788 -28.14 18.35 -17.95
CA ARG A 788 -28.15 16.87 -17.96
C ARG A 788 -26.80 16.26 -17.52
N LEU A 789 -25.72 17.04 -17.45
CA LEU A 789 -24.37 16.59 -17.09
C LEU A 789 -24.08 16.62 -15.58
N ASP A 790 -25.03 17.03 -14.74
CA ASP A 790 -24.95 16.87 -13.28
C ASP A 790 -24.92 15.37 -12.88
N GLY A 791 -25.62 14.53 -13.65
CA GLY A 791 -25.53 13.07 -13.55
C GLY A 791 -24.20 12.54 -14.09
N GLU A 792 -23.44 11.86 -13.22
CA GLU A 792 -22.15 11.23 -13.57
C GLU A 792 -22.27 10.25 -14.75
N ASP A 793 -23.41 9.55 -14.84
CA ASP A 793 -23.74 8.61 -15.92
C ASP A 793 -23.83 9.30 -17.29
N HIS A 794 -24.40 10.50 -17.34
CA HIS A 794 -24.49 11.30 -18.56
C HIS A 794 -23.13 11.86 -18.99
N ALA A 795 -22.24 12.19 -18.04
CA ALA A 795 -20.86 12.58 -18.34
C ALA A 795 -20.03 11.39 -18.85
N LEU A 796 -20.22 10.19 -18.30
CA LEU A 796 -19.62 8.94 -18.81
C LEU A 796 -20.12 8.62 -20.22
N TRP A 797 -21.40 8.79 -20.49
CA TRP A 797 -21.99 8.64 -21.83
C TRP A 797 -21.42 9.64 -22.84
N LEU A 798 -21.47 10.95 -22.52
CA LEU A 798 -20.97 12.02 -23.38
C LEU A 798 -19.50 11.83 -23.75
N THR A 799 -18.66 11.47 -22.77
CA THR A 799 -17.23 11.24 -23.03
C THR A 799 -16.98 9.99 -23.88
N LEU A 800 -17.75 8.91 -23.72
CA LEU A 800 -17.66 7.72 -24.58
C LEU A 800 -18.04 8.03 -26.04
N VAL A 801 -19.18 8.71 -26.24
CA VAL A 801 -19.68 9.15 -27.55
C VAL A 801 -18.73 10.13 -28.25
N THR A 802 -18.03 10.97 -27.46
CA THR A 802 -17.04 11.91 -28.00
C THR A 802 -15.70 11.23 -28.30
N MET A 803 -15.22 10.32 -27.44
CA MET A 803 -13.98 9.55 -27.65
C MET A 803 -14.02 8.67 -28.90
N THR A 804 -15.21 8.18 -29.24
CA THR A 804 -15.47 7.37 -30.44
C THR A 804 -15.66 8.20 -31.70
N GLY A 805 -15.75 9.53 -31.58
CA GLY A 805 -15.94 10.45 -32.71
C GLY A 805 -17.37 10.48 -33.27
N VAL A 806 -18.36 9.98 -32.53
CA VAL A 806 -19.76 9.90 -32.99
C VAL A 806 -20.52 11.22 -32.76
N GLY A 807 -20.45 11.76 -31.55
CA GLY A 807 -20.97 13.11 -31.23
C GLY A 807 -22.47 13.33 -31.49
N TYR A 808 -23.36 12.56 -30.86
CA TYR A 808 -24.83 12.66 -31.07
C TYR A 808 -25.45 14.05 -30.79
N GLY A 809 -24.85 14.86 -29.90
CA GLY A 809 -25.36 16.20 -29.54
C GLY A 809 -26.52 16.21 -28.53
N ASP A 810 -26.83 15.07 -27.92
CA ASP A 810 -27.84 14.87 -26.87
C ASP A 810 -27.49 15.53 -25.52
N ALA A 811 -26.18 15.69 -25.27
CA ALA A 811 -25.60 16.52 -24.22
C ALA A 811 -24.29 17.16 -24.72
N TYR A 812 -23.89 18.29 -24.15
CA TYR A 812 -22.64 18.98 -24.47
C TYR A 812 -22.19 19.87 -23.30
N SER A 813 -20.89 20.14 -23.18
CA SER A 813 -20.36 21.05 -22.16
C SER A 813 -20.65 22.52 -22.47
N ILE A 814 -21.28 23.20 -21.51
CA ILE A 814 -21.60 24.61 -21.57
C ILE A 814 -20.36 25.41 -21.16
N THR A 815 -19.78 25.11 -20.00
CA THR A 815 -18.67 25.88 -19.38
C THR A 815 -17.36 25.81 -20.19
N ILE A 816 -16.52 26.85 -20.12
CA ILE A 816 -15.17 26.79 -20.71
C ILE A 816 -14.34 25.65 -20.11
N GLY A 817 -14.45 25.41 -18.79
CA GLY A 817 -13.75 24.31 -18.10
C GLY A 817 -14.10 22.94 -18.65
N GLY A 818 -15.40 22.63 -18.78
CA GLY A 818 -15.90 21.38 -19.36
C GLY A 818 -15.58 21.24 -20.85
N ARG A 819 -15.53 22.34 -21.60
CA ARG A 819 -15.10 22.35 -23.01
C ARG A 819 -13.62 22.02 -23.17
N ILE A 820 -12.74 22.64 -22.37
CA ILE A 820 -11.30 22.33 -22.37
C ILE A 820 -11.08 20.87 -21.96
N ALA A 821 -11.77 20.41 -20.90
CA ALA A 821 -11.68 19.04 -20.43
C ALA A 821 -12.10 18.00 -21.49
N ILE A 822 -13.20 18.23 -22.21
CA ILE A 822 -13.67 17.27 -23.22
C ILE A 822 -12.83 17.30 -24.52
N VAL A 823 -12.30 18.46 -24.92
CA VAL A 823 -11.41 18.56 -26.09
C VAL A 823 -10.07 17.88 -25.84
N LEU A 824 -9.38 18.20 -24.74
CA LEU A 824 -8.11 17.56 -24.39
C LEU A 824 -8.29 16.07 -24.05
N GLY A 825 -9.37 15.77 -23.34
CA GLY A 825 -9.70 14.44 -22.88
C GLY A 825 -10.24 13.54 -23.98
N ALA A 826 -11.50 13.75 -24.36
CA ALA A 826 -12.23 12.86 -25.24
C ALA A 826 -11.80 13.02 -26.71
N VAL A 827 -11.66 14.24 -27.23
CA VAL A 827 -11.31 14.44 -28.65
C VAL A 827 -9.85 14.07 -28.92
N VAL A 828 -8.88 14.73 -28.29
CA VAL A 828 -7.45 14.46 -28.54
C VAL A 828 -7.05 13.08 -28.02
N GLY A 829 -7.46 12.71 -26.80
CA GLY A 829 -7.17 11.40 -26.21
C GLY A 829 -7.88 10.24 -26.91
N GLY A 830 -9.14 10.42 -27.34
CA GLY A 830 -9.89 9.44 -28.12
C GLY A 830 -9.30 9.22 -29.50
N LEU A 831 -8.97 10.29 -30.24
CA LEU A 831 -8.33 10.19 -31.55
C LEU A 831 -6.96 9.51 -31.47
N ALA A 832 -6.16 9.83 -30.44
CA ALA A 832 -4.92 9.11 -30.15
C ALA A 832 -5.15 7.62 -29.85
N PHE A 833 -6.14 7.28 -29.01
CA PHE A 833 -6.50 5.90 -28.70
C PHE A 833 -6.95 5.12 -29.95
N MET A 834 -7.83 5.69 -30.78
CA MET A 834 -8.30 5.08 -32.02
C MET A 834 -7.17 4.88 -33.05
N SER A 835 -6.21 5.80 -33.13
CA SER A 835 -5.01 5.63 -33.96
C SER A 835 -4.12 4.45 -33.50
N LEU A 836 -3.97 4.26 -32.18
CA LEU A 836 -3.22 3.15 -31.62
C LEU A 836 -3.97 1.82 -31.82
N MET A 837 -5.29 1.80 -31.59
CA MET A 837 -6.14 0.62 -31.82
C MET A 837 -6.11 0.16 -33.28
N THR A 838 -6.25 1.08 -34.24
CA THR A 838 -6.19 0.77 -35.67
C THR A 838 -4.80 0.28 -36.09
N SER A 839 -3.71 0.84 -35.54
CA SER A 839 -2.36 0.34 -35.81
C SER A 839 -2.15 -1.11 -35.34
N GLU A 840 -2.63 -1.45 -34.14
CA GLU A 840 -2.56 -2.80 -33.58
C GLU A 840 -3.45 -3.78 -34.36
N PHE A 841 -4.66 -3.35 -34.75
CA PHE A 841 -5.56 -4.14 -35.58
C PHE A 841 -4.94 -4.47 -36.95
N LEU A 842 -4.32 -3.48 -37.60
CA LEU A 842 -3.60 -3.69 -38.86
C LEU A 842 -2.38 -4.61 -38.69
N ASP A 843 -1.62 -4.50 -37.60
CA ASP A 843 -0.48 -5.39 -37.36
C ASP A 843 -0.90 -6.83 -37.00
N SER A 844 -2.04 -7.00 -36.33
CA SER A 844 -2.66 -8.32 -36.12
C SER A 844 -3.14 -8.95 -37.43
N LEU A 845 -3.74 -8.17 -38.34
CA LEU A 845 -4.13 -8.62 -39.68
C LEU A 845 -2.95 -8.92 -40.62
N LYS A 846 -1.81 -8.22 -40.43
CA LYS A 846 -0.56 -8.48 -41.19
C LYS A 846 0.10 -9.82 -40.86
N GLY A 847 -0.38 -10.57 -39.86
CA GLY A 847 0.04 -11.94 -39.56
C GLY A 847 1.54 -12.12 -39.26
N THR A 848 1.96 -13.36 -39.03
CA THR A 848 3.38 -13.66 -38.83
C THR A 848 4.13 -13.86 -40.15
N LYS A 849 5.45 -13.65 -40.13
CA LYS A 849 6.34 -13.99 -41.25
C LYS A 849 6.25 -15.48 -41.64
N ARG A 850 5.85 -16.37 -40.71
CA ARG A 850 5.67 -17.80 -40.96
C ARG A 850 4.38 -18.07 -41.71
N GLU A 851 3.26 -17.45 -41.31
CA GLU A 851 2.01 -17.49 -42.10
C GLU A 851 2.23 -16.96 -43.51
N HIS A 852 2.98 -15.86 -43.68
CA HIS A 852 3.32 -15.32 -44.99
C HIS A 852 4.13 -16.29 -45.86
N ALA A 853 5.07 -17.02 -45.26
CA ALA A 853 5.80 -18.08 -45.96
C ALA A 853 4.85 -19.22 -46.39
N VAL A 854 3.97 -19.69 -45.50
CA VAL A 854 3.00 -20.75 -45.79
C VAL A 854 1.99 -20.32 -46.87
N LEU A 855 1.46 -19.10 -46.79
CA LEU A 855 0.56 -18.51 -47.80
C LEU A 855 1.25 -18.46 -49.17
N SER A 856 2.49 -17.94 -49.23
CA SER A 856 3.25 -17.88 -50.49
C SER A 856 3.56 -19.26 -51.08
N ALA A 857 3.79 -20.27 -50.25
CA ALA A 857 3.99 -21.66 -50.67
C ALA A 857 2.67 -22.28 -51.17
N MET A 858 1.54 -22.04 -50.49
CA MET A 858 0.23 -22.50 -50.92
C MET A 858 -0.18 -21.87 -52.26
N ASP A 859 0.07 -20.57 -52.46
CA ASP A 859 -0.25 -19.89 -53.71
C ASP A 859 0.64 -20.36 -54.87
N ARG A 860 1.91 -20.70 -54.59
CA ARG A 860 2.76 -21.40 -55.56
C ARG A 860 2.18 -22.77 -55.95
N LEU A 861 1.75 -23.59 -54.99
CA LEU A 861 1.14 -24.89 -55.27
C LEU A 861 -0.18 -24.76 -56.07
N LYS A 862 -1.02 -23.77 -55.76
CA LYS A 862 -2.22 -23.46 -56.54
C LYS A 862 -1.86 -23.06 -57.98
N TRP A 863 -0.89 -22.15 -58.14
CA TRP A 863 -0.42 -21.72 -59.46
C TRP A 863 0.16 -22.87 -60.29
N GLU A 864 0.99 -23.72 -59.70
CA GLU A 864 1.55 -24.90 -60.41
C GLU A 864 0.44 -25.86 -60.85
N ARG A 865 -0.62 -26.07 -60.04
CA ARG A 865 -1.80 -26.86 -60.44
C ARG A 865 -2.54 -26.21 -61.61
N PHE A 866 -2.86 -24.91 -61.54
CA PHE A 866 -3.52 -24.20 -62.64
C PHE A 866 -2.69 -24.22 -63.92
N LEU A 867 -1.36 -24.03 -63.83
CA LEU A 867 -0.47 -24.07 -64.99
C LEU A 867 -0.46 -25.46 -65.66
N ARG A 868 -0.45 -26.54 -64.87
CA ARG A 868 -0.55 -27.93 -65.37
C ARG A 868 -1.90 -28.18 -66.05
N VAL A 869 -3.01 -27.73 -65.46
CA VAL A 869 -4.36 -27.88 -66.03
C VAL A 869 -4.50 -27.10 -67.35
N CYS A 870 -4.09 -25.83 -67.39
CA CYS A 870 -4.13 -25.04 -68.63
C CYS A 870 -3.16 -25.59 -69.68
N GLY A 871 -2.02 -26.15 -69.27
CA GLY A 871 -1.09 -26.85 -70.16
C GLY A 871 -1.71 -28.09 -70.78
N ALA A 872 -2.39 -28.92 -69.99
CA ALA A 872 -3.11 -30.10 -70.48
C ALA A 872 -4.26 -29.73 -71.42
N GLN A 873 -5.04 -28.69 -71.08
CA GLN A 873 -6.11 -28.16 -71.95
C GLN A 873 -5.55 -27.62 -73.28
N LEU A 874 -4.39 -26.96 -73.26
CA LEU A 874 -3.70 -26.49 -74.46
C LEU A 874 -3.25 -27.67 -75.34
N ILE A 875 -2.58 -28.67 -74.76
CA ILE A 875 -2.15 -29.87 -75.49
C ILE A 875 -3.36 -30.61 -76.10
N GLN A 876 -4.45 -30.75 -75.34
CA GLN A 876 -5.69 -31.35 -75.82
C GLN A 876 -6.30 -30.56 -76.99
N ALA A 877 -6.34 -29.22 -76.91
CA ALA A 877 -6.86 -28.37 -77.99
C ALA A 877 -5.99 -28.45 -79.26
N VAL A 878 -4.66 -28.45 -79.12
CA VAL A 878 -3.71 -28.62 -80.23
C VAL A 878 -3.89 -29.99 -80.90
N TRP A 879 -3.94 -31.07 -80.10
CA TRP A 879 -4.09 -32.43 -80.65
C TRP A 879 -5.43 -32.63 -81.36
N LEU A 880 -6.52 -32.14 -80.77
CA LEU A 880 -7.84 -32.17 -81.42
C LEU A 880 -7.83 -31.40 -82.74
N TYR A 881 -7.20 -30.22 -82.78
CA TYR A 881 -7.06 -29.42 -84.00
C TYR A 881 -6.29 -30.18 -85.09
N HIS A 882 -5.12 -30.71 -84.76
CA HIS A 882 -4.29 -31.50 -85.69
C HIS A 882 -5.02 -32.77 -86.20
N ARG A 883 -5.75 -33.46 -85.33
CA ARG A 883 -6.56 -34.63 -85.73
C ARG A 883 -7.73 -34.25 -86.63
N ALA A 884 -8.39 -33.11 -86.37
CA ALA A 884 -9.50 -32.62 -87.19
C ALA A 884 -9.04 -32.16 -88.59
N GLU A 885 -7.79 -31.70 -88.69
CA GLU A 885 -7.10 -31.36 -89.93
C GLU A 885 -6.71 -32.62 -90.72
N ALA A 886 -6.08 -33.61 -90.08
CA ALA A 886 -5.75 -34.91 -90.69
C ALA A 886 -6.98 -35.70 -91.17
N ASN A 887 -8.12 -35.57 -90.48
CA ASN A 887 -9.37 -36.27 -90.82
C ASN A 887 -10.31 -35.48 -91.77
N GLY A 888 -9.88 -34.36 -92.35
CA GLY A 888 -10.65 -33.64 -93.38
C GLY A 888 -12.02 -33.08 -92.93
N THR A 889 -12.13 -32.59 -91.68
CA THR A 889 -13.42 -32.13 -91.14
C THR A 889 -13.93 -30.81 -91.72
N LYS A 890 -15.28 -30.64 -91.77
CA LYS A 890 -15.95 -29.44 -92.33
C LYS A 890 -15.46 -28.12 -91.71
N GLN A 891 -15.33 -27.09 -92.54
CA GLN A 891 -14.71 -25.79 -92.23
C GLN A 891 -15.27 -25.08 -90.98
N GLN A 892 -16.60 -25.07 -90.78
CA GLN A 892 -17.22 -24.52 -89.55
C GLN A 892 -16.79 -25.25 -88.25
N GLY A 893 -16.48 -26.54 -88.34
CA GLY A 893 -15.94 -27.31 -87.22
C GLY A 893 -14.50 -26.89 -86.90
N LYS A 894 -13.69 -26.63 -87.94
CA LYS A 894 -12.30 -26.17 -87.81
C LYS A 894 -12.23 -24.79 -87.15
N GLU A 895 -13.08 -23.82 -87.53
CA GLU A 895 -13.15 -22.51 -86.85
C GLU A 895 -13.51 -22.62 -85.36
N LYS A 896 -14.50 -23.46 -85.01
CA LYS A 896 -14.91 -23.65 -83.60
C LYS A 896 -13.78 -24.25 -82.76
N LEU A 897 -12.92 -25.04 -83.38
CA LEU A 897 -11.77 -25.69 -82.76
C LEU A 897 -10.56 -24.75 -82.67
N ASP A 898 -10.31 -23.94 -83.68
CA ASP A 898 -9.31 -22.86 -83.66
C ASP A 898 -9.63 -21.82 -82.57
N ARG A 899 -10.89 -21.37 -82.47
CA ARG A 899 -11.35 -20.50 -81.38
C ARG A 899 -11.17 -21.14 -79.99
N ARG A 900 -11.18 -22.47 -79.86
CA ARG A 900 -10.86 -23.18 -78.61
C ARG A 900 -9.35 -23.24 -78.35
N LEU A 901 -8.55 -23.48 -79.39
CA LEU A 901 -7.09 -23.44 -79.35
C LEU A 901 -6.59 -22.05 -78.93
N LEU A 902 -7.01 -20.98 -79.60
CA LEU A 902 -6.67 -19.59 -79.27
C LEU A 902 -7.04 -19.24 -77.82
N LYS A 903 -8.22 -19.66 -77.33
CA LYS A 903 -8.61 -19.49 -75.93
C LYS A 903 -7.69 -20.25 -74.96
N ALA A 904 -7.33 -21.49 -75.26
CA ALA A 904 -6.40 -22.27 -74.43
C ALA A 904 -4.98 -21.68 -74.42
N VAL A 905 -4.48 -21.22 -75.58
CA VAL A 905 -3.20 -20.49 -75.70
C VAL A 905 -3.22 -19.22 -74.86
N GLN A 906 -4.29 -18.42 -74.95
CA GLN A 906 -4.41 -17.18 -74.19
C GLN A 906 -4.52 -17.45 -72.69
N GLN A 907 -5.30 -18.45 -72.26
CA GLN A 907 -5.40 -18.87 -70.85
C GLN A 907 -4.06 -19.36 -70.31
N PHE A 908 -3.34 -20.22 -71.03
CA PHE A 908 -2.01 -20.67 -70.62
C PHE A 908 -1.01 -19.49 -70.55
N LYS A 909 -1.03 -18.57 -71.52
CA LYS A 909 -0.21 -17.35 -71.52
C LYS A 909 -0.52 -16.44 -70.33
N LEU A 910 -1.79 -16.30 -69.95
CA LEU A 910 -2.24 -15.55 -68.77
C LEU A 910 -1.80 -16.23 -67.47
N CYS A 911 -2.03 -17.54 -67.31
CA CYS A 911 -1.58 -18.31 -66.14
C CYS A 911 -0.05 -18.26 -65.99
N ARG A 912 0.71 -18.37 -67.09
CA ARG A 912 2.19 -18.27 -67.07
C ARG A 912 2.68 -16.86 -66.70
N LYS A 913 1.97 -15.80 -67.14
CA LYS A 913 2.27 -14.41 -66.76
C LYS A 913 1.91 -14.11 -65.31
N ARG A 914 0.75 -14.59 -64.83
CA ARG A 914 0.26 -14.43 -63.46
C ARG A 914 0.96 -15.42 -62.52
N LYS A 915 2.29 -15.31 -62.42
CA LYS A 915 3.11 -16.01 -61.42
C LYS A 915 2.56 -15.77 -60.01
N PRO A 916 2.74 -16.70 -59.06
CA PRO A 916 2.36 -16.47 -57.67
C PRO A 916 3.14 -15.27 -57.14
N MET A 917 2.61 -14.61 -56.10
CA MET A 917 3.28 -13.47 -55.46
C MET A 917 4.51 -13.95 -54.68
N GLN A 918 5.59 -14.27 -55.41
CA GLN A 918 6.93 -14.30 -54.87
C GLN A 918 7.21 -12.88 -54.38
N SER A 919 7.00 -12.63 -53.08
CA SER A 919 7.65 -11.48 -52.48
C SER A 919 9.15 -11.68 -52.69
N THR A 920 9.81 -10.70 -53.31
CA THR A 920 11.27 -10.62 -53.41
C THR A 920 11.93 -10.72 -52.03
N ASN A 921 11.17 -10.40 -50.98
CA ASN A 921 11.51 -10.61 -49.57
C ASN A 921 11.60 -12.09 -49.17
N ALA A 922 10.76 -13.00 -49.71
CA ALA A 922 10.81 -14.43 -49.38
C ALA A 922 12.05 -15.11 -49.96
N SER A 923 12.40 -14.79 -51.22
CA SER A 923 13.68 -15.23 -51.81
C SER A 923 14.86 -14.59 -51.07
N TYR A 924 14.84 -13.29 -50.77
CA TYR A 924 15.90 -12.63 -50.00
C TYR A 924 16.06 -13.20 -48.58
N VAL A 925 14.97 -13.57 -47.88
CA VAL A 925 15.03 -14.18 -46.55
C VAL A 925 15.58 -15.61 -46.59
N LEU A 926 15.10 -16.44 -47.53
CA LEU A 926 15.64 -17.79 -47.76
C LEU A 926 17.11 -17.74 -48.18
N GLN A 927 17.48 -16.77 -49.02
CA GLN A 927 18.86 -16.52 -49.42
C GLN A 927 19.71 -16.06 -48.23
N LYS A 928 19.21 -15.18 -47.36
CA LYS A 928 19.97 -14.71 -46.18
C LYS A 928 20.15 -15.80 -45.12
N SER A 929 19.12 -16.61 -44.85
CA SER A 929 19.26 -17.76 -43.95
C SER A 929 20.14 -18.84 -44.57
N GLY A 930 19.90 -19.19 -45.84
CA GLY A 930 20.66 -20.19 -46.59
C GLY A 930 22.13 -19.83 -46.71
N LEU A 931 22.43 -18.57 -47.05
CA LEU A 931 23.79 -18.04 -47.10
C LEU A 931 24.45 -18.04 -45.72
N SER A 932 23.73 -17.71 -44.64
CA SER A 932 24.31 -17.82 -43.29
C SER A 932 24.65 -19.26 -42.89
N THR A 933 23.78 -20.24 -43.19
CA THR A 933 24.06 -21.66 -42.94
C THR A 933 25.14 -22.23 -43.86
N PHE A 934 25.22 -21.75 -45.10
CA PHE A 934 26.26 -22.10 -46.06
C PHE A 934 27.61 -21.56 -45.59
N TYR A 935 27.69 -20.27 -45.28
CA TYR A 935 28.90 -19.61 -44.79
C TYR A 935 29.39 -20.22 -43.47
N SER A 936 28.50 -20.51 -42.50
CA SER A 936 28.89 -21.22 -41.27
C SER A 936 29.47 -22.61 -41.56
N ARG A 937 28.82 -23.41 -42.42
CA ARG A 937 29.30 -24.75 -42.78
C ARG A 937 30.62 -24.71 -43.53
N GLU A 938 30.79 -23.77 -44.44
CA GLU A 938 32.00 -23.61 -45.25
C GLU A 938 33.19 -23.13 -44.41
N VAL A 939 32.96 -22.20 -43.48
CA VAL A 939 33.94 -21.75 -42.48
C VAL A 939 34.29 -22.86 -41.48
N GLU A 940 33.33 -23.69 -41.05
CA GLU A 940 33.62 -24.89 -40.24
C GLU A 940 34.51 -25.88 -41.00
N THR A 941 34.21 -26.20 -42.26
CA THR A 941 35.07 -27.08 -43.07
C THR A 941 36.46 -26.51 -43.33
N TRP A 942 36.57 -25.17 -43.50
CA TRP A 942 37.84 -24.48 -43.65
C TRP A 942 38.66 -24.49 -42.35
N MET A 943 38.03 -24.27 -41.19
CA MET A 943 38.72 -24.37 -39.89
C MET A 943 39.23 -25.80 -39.61
N VAL A 944 38.43 -26.83 -39.91
CA VAL A 944 38.83 -28.24 -39.72
C VAL A 944 40.01 -28.61 -40.64
N SER A 945 39.96 -28.21 -41.93
CA SER A 945 41.08 -28.46 -42.84
C SER A 945 42.35 -27.73 -42.41
N ARG A 946 42.24 -26.47 -41.95
CA ARG A 946 43.41 -25.71 -41.47
C ARG A 946 43.99 -26.25 -40.16
N GLN A 947 43.16 -26.80 -39.27
CA GLN A 947 43.63 -27.49 -38.06
C GLN A 947 44.40 -28.77 -38.39
N ALA A 948 43.94 -29.57 -39.36
CA ALA A 948 44.64 -30.77 -39.82
C ALA A 948 46.01 -30.44 -40.45
N GLU A 949 46.08 -29.37 -41.24
CA GLU A 949 47.34 -28.90 -41.85
C GLU A 949 48.36 -28.42 -40.80
N ILE A 950 47.92 -27.69 -39.77
CA ILE A 950 48.77 -27.23 -38.66
C ILE A 950 49.26 -28.42 -37.81
N ALA A 951 48.41 -29.42 -37.57
CA ALA A 951 48.81 -30.63 -36.85
C ALA A 951 49.93 -31.39 -37.60
N ALA A 952 49.77 -31.60 -38.91
CA ALA A 952 50.80 -32.24 -39.73
C ALA A 952 52.13 -31.46 -39.77
N GLN A 953 52.08 -30.12 -39.72
CA GLN A 953 53.29 -29.28 -39.61
C GLN A 953 53.96 -29.40 -38.24
N LEU A 954 53.19 -29.54 -37.15
CA LEU A 954 53.73 -29.79 -35.80
C LEU A 954 54.38 -31.17 -35.71
N ASP A 955 53.72 -32.23 -36.20
CA ASP A 955 54.28 -33.59 -36.23
C ASP A 955 55.60 -33.63 -37.03
N SER A 956 55.66 -32.92 -38.16
CA SER A 956 56.88 -32.80 -38.97
C SER A 956 58.01 -32.02 -38.27
N LEU A 957 57.68 -31.01 -37.47
CA LEU A 957 58.67 -30.26 -36.68
C LEU A 957 59.16 -31.08 -35.49
N GLU A 958 58.28 -31.86 -34.85
CA GLU A 958 58.65 -32.79 -33.78
C GLU A 958 59.57 -33.89 -34.29
N GLN A 959 59.30 -34.47 -35.47
CA GLN A 959 60.23 -35.38 -36.14
C GLN A 959 61.59 -34.74 -36.45
N GLN A 960 61.62 -33.49 -36.93
CA GLN A 960 62.88 -32.77 -37.17
C GLN A 960 63.65 -32.48 -35.87
N MET A 961 62.95 -32.14 -34.77
CA MET A 961 63.58 -31.97 -33.46
C MET A 961 64.16 -33.28 -32.92
N CYS A 962 63.43 -34.39 -33.01
CA CYS A 962 63.94 -35.72 -32.62
C CYS A 962 65.14 -36.14 -33.49
N GLY A 963 65.14 -35.82 -34.78
CA GLY A 963 66.29 -36.00 -35.67
C GLY A 963 67.50 -35.16 -35.26
N LEU A 964 67.29 -33.91 -34.86
CA LEU A 964 68.34 -33.04 -34.33
C LEU A 964 68.86 -33.53 -32.97
N GLU A 965 67.98 -33.92 -32.04
CA GLU A 965 68.32 -34.41 -30.71
C GLU A 965 69.14 -35.72 -30.79
N THR A 966 68.73 -36.67 -31.63
CA THR A 966 69.51 -37.89 -31.89
C THR A 966 70.86 -37.61 -32.56
N SER A 967 70.94 -36.62 -33.48
CA SER A 967 72.22 -36.21 -34.05
C SER A 967 73.15 -35.53 -33.03
N LEU A 968 72.59 -34.79 -32.06
CA LEU A 968 73.33 -34.18 -30.96
C LEU A 968 73.83 -35.23 -29.96
N GLN A 969 73.01 -36.23 -29.65
CA GLN A 969 73.40 -37.38 -28.83
C GLN A 969 74.47 -38.28 -29.48
N ALA A 970 74.65 -38.20 -30.81
CA ALA A 970 75.72 -38.89 -31.53
C ALA A 970 77.01 -38.06 -31.69
N LEU A 971 76.98 -36.77 -31.33
CA LEU A 971 78.12 -35.84 -31.35
C LEU A 971 78.72 -35.59 -29.96
N LEU A 972 78.01 -35.99 -28.89
CA LEU A 972 78.44 -36.00 -27.49
C LEU A 972 78.96 -37.38 -27.08
#